data_AF-W7PZG3-F1
#
_entry.id   AF-W7PZG3-F1
#
_cell.length_a   1.000
_cell.length_b   1.000
_cell.length_c   1.000
_cell.angle_alpha   90.00
_cell.angle_beta   90.00
_cell.angle_gamma   90.00
#
_symmetry.space_group_name_H-M   'P 1'
#
loop_
_entity.id
_entity.type
_entity.pdbx_description
1 polymer ?
#
loop_
_entity_poly.entity_id
_entity_poly.type
_entity_poly.pdbx_seq_one_letter_code
_entity_poly.pdbx_strand_id
1 'polypeptide(L)'
;MVKSATSGRARVSREGVMEMLAVDQPARDVSPDRSSHFWAMADQLAVDADAVRQWLPGQGERGQPTVHHVADREASLVQDRSHSAMAVDLDACIECNLCVRACREVQGNDVIGLAHRGAASKIVFDFDDPMGESTCVACGECVQACPTGALMPSTLVDAAGRGDSKVADRTVDSVCPYCGVGCQLTYHIKDEKILYVEGRDGPSNQNRLCVKGRFGFDYPYHPSRLTRPLIRRSGVPKGLDPDFDPATPLTHFREADWEEALDLAAKGLVGLKAAHGPDALAGFGSAKCSNEEAWLFQKLVRTGFGSNHVDHCTRLCHASSVAALMECIGSGAVTASFMQALDADVVILTGCNPAINHPVAATYFKQAARNGTKLIILDPRGQALDAYAHRSVRFTPGGDVSLYNAMLNVIVEEALYDQAYIDAHTEGFEALKAHVRDLTPEAMSPACGIAPDQIRELARLYARADKAMIFWGMGISQHVHGTDNARCLISLALACGQTGRPGTGLHPLRGQNNVQGASDAGMIPMVLPDYQPVTDARCAAPSRSCGTPRSTRRRGSPWWKSWMPSPPAPSRGCTSSARTRPCPTRTWTMPGRPWPSSSTWWCRTCSSPRPPSSPMSSCRPRPGRRRTAASPTPTARCSWAAPPYRCPLMPSPTGGSSSSSPIASAWAGTTPTRARYSPR
;
A
#
# COMPACT_ATOMS: atom_id res chain seq x y z
N MET A 1 -8.94 -8.12 43.50
CA MET A 1 -10.14 -7.67 42.75
C MET A 1 -11.07 -8.87 42.61
N VAL A 2 -12.22 -8.89 43.30
CA VAL A 2 -13.19 -9.99 43.19
C VAL A 2 -13.90 -9.87 41.84
N LYS A 3 -13.74 -10.85 40.95
CA LYS A 3 -14.41 -10.88 39.63
C LYS A 3 -15.81 -11.49 39.78
N SER A 4 -16.83 -10.67 40.01
CA SER A 4 -18.24 -11.11 40.15
C SER A 4 -19.00 -11.19 38.80
N ALA A 5 -18.29 -11.47 37.70
CA ALA A 5 -18.85 -11.43 36.34
C ALA A 5 -20.07 -12.35 36.11
N THR A 6 -20.30 -13.32 37.01
CA THR A 6 -21.40 -14.29 37.01
C THR A 6 -22.40 -14.08 38.15
N SER A 7 -22.28 -13.00 38.92
CA SER A 7 -23.22 -12.72 40.02
C SER A 7 -24.64 -12.48 39.51
N GLY A 8 -25.64 -12.81 40.33
CA GLY A 8 -27.05 -12.58 39.99
C GLY A 8 -27.33 -11.12 39.62
N ARG A 9 -26.72 -10.17 40.34
CA ARG A 9 -26.81 -8.73 40.00
C ARG A 9 -26.25 -8.44 38.60
N ALA A 10 -25.08 -8.98 38.26
CA ALA A 10 -24.48 -8.76 36.93
C ALA A 10 -25.34 -9.36 35.81
N ARG A 11 -25.99 -10.51 36.05
CA ARG A 11 -26.92 -11.12 35.10
C ARG A 11 -28.15 -10.21 34.87
N VAL A 12 -28.85 -9.85 35.94
CA VAL A 12 -30.05 -8.97 35.86
C VAL A 12 -29.73 -7.63 35.21
N SER A 13 -28.57 -7.03 35.49
CA SER A 13 -28.17 -5.78 34.84
C SER A 13 -27.92 -5.93 33.33
N ARG A 14 -27.37 -7.07 32.87
CA ARG A 14 -27.18 -7.32 31.43
C ARG A 14 -28.51 -7.55 30.72
N GLU A 15 -29.40 -8.34 31.33
CA GLU A 15 -30.76 -8.58 30.84
C GLU A 15 -31.51 -7.25 30.70
N GLY A 16 -31.58 -6.44 31.76
CA GLY A 16 -32.28 -5.15 31.71
C GLY A 16 -31.71 -4.16 30.69
N VAL A 17 -30.38 -4.11 30.50
CA VAL A 17 -29.78 -3.29 29.42
C VAL A 17 -30.19 -3.82 28.05
N MET A 18 -30.16 -5.13 27.86
CA MET A 18 -30.52 -5.77 26.59
C MET A 18 -32.00 -5.56 26.26
N GLU A 19 -32.91 -5.65 27.24
CA GLU A 19 -34.34 -5.32 27.10
C GLU A 19 -34.54 -3.87 26.65
N MET A 20 -33.87 -2.91 27.32
CA MET A 20 -33.96 -1.49 26.95
C MET A 20 -33.44 -1.19 25.54
N LEU A 21 -32.49 -1.97 25.01
CA LEU A 21 -32.03 -1.82 23.64
C LEU A 21 -32.95 -2.54 22.64
N ALA A 22 -33.47 -3.71 23.00
CA ALA A 22 -34.30 -4.54 22.13
C ALA A 22 -35.67 -3.93 21.82
N VAL A 23 -36.22 -3.11 22.73
CA VAL A 23 -37.51 -2.45 22.53
C VAL A 23 -37.53 -1.57 21.28
N ASP A 24 -36.42 -0.90 20.97
CA ASP A 24 -36.29 0.05 19.86
C ASP A 24 -35.69 -0.59 18.59
N GLN A 25 -35.26 -1.84 18.65
CA GLN A 25 -34.77 -2.54 17.45
C GLN A 25 -35.90 -2.96 16.53
N PRO A 26 -35.66 -3.04 15.20
CA PRO A 26 -36.60 -3.66 14.28
C PRO A 26 -36.83 -5.14 14.65
N ALA A 27 -37.96 -5.70 14.24
CA ALA A 27 -38.16 -7.15 14.36
C ALA A 27 -37.08 -7.91 13.57
N ARG A 28 -36.67 -9.08 14.09
CA ARG A 28 -35.48 -9.78 13.60
C ARG A 28 -35.58 -10.19 12.12
N ASP A 29 -36.78 -10.48 11.64
CA ASP A 29 -37.08 -10.87 10.26
C ASP A 29 -37.01 -9.70 9.26
N VAL A 30 -37.20 -8.47 9.73
CA VAL A 30 -37.07 -7.23 8.94
C VAL A 30 -35.78 -6.47 9.23
N SER A 31 -34.90 -7.01 10.08
CA SER A 31 -33.63 -6.40 10.46
C SER A 31 -32.63 -6.35 9.28
N PRO A 32 -31.80 -5.30 9.19
CA PRO A 32 -30.71 -5.23 8.20
C PRO A 32 -29.65 -6.31 8.41
N ASP A 33 -29.53 -6.86 9.61
CA ASP A 33 -28.76 -8.09 9.86
C ASP A 33 -29.43 -8.95 10.94
N ARG A 34 -30.21 -9.95 10.50
CA ARG A 34 -30.91 -10.91 11.38
C ARG A 34 -29.95 -11.79 12.21
N SER A 35 -28.68 -11.86 11.81
CA SER A 35 -27.64 -12.68 12.43
C SER A 35 -26.57 -11.85 13.16
N SER A 36 -26.85 -10.57 13.39
CA SER A 36 -25.92 -9.62 13.98
C SER A 36 -25.46 -10.02 15.39
N HIS A 37 -24.34 -9.43 15.81
CA HIS A 37 -23.82 -9.61 17.17
C HIS A 37 -24.85 -9.19 18.23
N PHE A 38 -25.67 -8.18 17.95
CA PHE A 38 -26.77 -7.77 18.82
C PHE A 38 -27.75 -8.92 19.09
N TRP A 39 -28.24 -9.59 18.05
CA TRP A 39 -29.17 -10.71 18.20
C TRP A 39 -28.51 -11.91 18.87
N ALA A 40 -27.22 -12.16 18.59
CA ALA A 40 -26.47 -13.19 19.30
C ALA A 40 -26.38 -12.93 20.81
N MET A 41 -26.24 -11.66 21.22
CA MET A 41 -26.24 -11.26 22.64
C MET A 41 -27.64 -11.37 23.26
N ALA A 42 -28.69 -11.00 22.53
CA ALA A 42 -30.08 -11.18 22.97
C ALA A 42 -30.39 -12.66 23.23
N ASP A 43 -30.04 -13.52 22.28
CA ASP A 43 -30.20 -14.98 22.36
C ASP A 43 -29.41 -15.55 23.57
N GLN A 44 -28.17 -15.09 23.77
CA GLN A 44 -27.33 -15.54 24.88
C GLN A 44 -27.90 -15.17 26.26
N LEU A 45 -28.60 -14.04 26.35
CA LEU A 45 -29.23 -13.56 27.58
C LEU A 45 -30.69 -14.02 27.72
N ALA A 46 -31.21 -14.78 26.75
CA ALA A 46 -32.61 -15.21 26.67
C ALA A 46 -33.62 -14.04 26.72
N VAL A 47 -33.27 -12.91 26.09
CA VAL A 47 -34.15 -11.74 25.98
C VAL A 47 -35.02 -11.85 24.73
N ASP A 48 -36.33 -11.92 24.92
CA ASP A 48 -37.33 -11.91 23.86
C ASP A 48 -37.77 -10.47 23.56
N ALA A 49 -37.36 -9.93 22.42
CA ALA A 49 -37.68 -8.56 22.01
C ALA A 49 -39.19 -8.32 21.85
N ASP A 50 -39.95 -9.32 21.40
CA ASP A 50 -41.40 -9.19 21.22
C ASP A 50 -42.12 -9.14 22.57
N ALA A 51 -41.66 -9.96 23.52
CA ALA A 51 -42.15 -9.90 24.90
C ALA A 51 -41.81 -8.54 25.55
N VAL A 52 -40.61 -8.01 25.30
CA VAL A 52 -40.20 -6.69 25.84
C VAL A 52 -41.09 -5.56 25.34
N ARG A 53 -41.40 -5.52 24.05
CA ARG A 53 -42.26 -4.48 23.45
C ARG A 53 -43.69 -4.48 24.00
N GLN A 54 -44.15 -5.58 24.61
CA GLN A 54 -45.48 -5.62 25.23
C GLN A 54 -45.57 -4.84 26.55
N TRP A 55 -44.45 -4.63 27.25
CA TRP A 55 -44.44 -3.97 28.56
C TRP A 55 -43.58 -2.71 28.63
N LEU A 56 -42.56 -2.59 27.77
CA LEU A 56 -41.73 -1.41 27.65
C LEU A 56 -42.10 -0.65 26.36
N PRO A 57 -42.55 0.61 26.43
CA PRO A 57 -42.90 1.39 25.24
C PRO A 57 -41.65 1.80 24.44
N GLY A 58 -41.73 1.69 23.12
CA GLY A 58 -40.66 2.09 22.20
C GLY A 58 -40.48 3.61 22.08
N GLN A 59 -39.43 4.06 21.37
CA GLN A 59 -39.14 5.48 21.14
C GLN A 59 -40.28 6.20 20.41
N GLY A 60 -40.88 5.58 19.39
CA GLY A 60 -41.99 6.17 18.65
C GLY A 60 -43.27 6.37 19.49
N GLU A 61 -43.43 5.60 20.56
CA GLU A 61 -44.56 5.69 21.50
C GLU A 61 -44.26 6.62 22.67
N ARG A 62 -43.00 6.99 22.89
CA ARG A 62 -42.55 8.04 23.82
C ARG A 62 -42.75 9.42 23.19
N GLY A 63 -43.99 9.73 22.82
CA GLY A 63 -44.40 10.94 22.06
C GLY A 63 -44.32 12.28 22.80
N GLN A 64 -43.56 12.40 23.89
CA GLN A 64 -43.24 13.69 24.50
C GLN A 64 -41.73 13.91 24.45
N PRO A 65 -41.25 14.99 23.80
CA PRO A 65 -39.86 15.40 23.94
C PRO A 65 -39.55 15.56 25.42
N THR A 66 -38.67 14.71 25.96
CA THR A 66 -38.16 14.87 27.34
C THR A 66 -37.36 16.17 27.53
N VAL A 67 -37.19 16.94 26.44
CA VAL A 67 -36.57 18.27 26.41
C VAL A 67 -37.48 19.20 25.61
N HIS A 68 -38.06 20.22 26.24
CA HIS A 68 -39.06 21.15 25.67
C HIS A 68 -38.61 22.03 24.48
N HIS A 69 -37.47 21.73 23.84
CA HIS A 69 -36.84 22.57 22.82
C HIS A 69 -36.36 21.82 21.58
N VAL A 70 -36.70 20.54 21.42
CA VAL A 70 -36.38 19.78 20.21
C VAL A 70 -37.62 19.75 19.35
N ALA A 71 -37.55 20.39 18.17
CA ALA A 71 -38.63 20.39 17.20
C ALA A 71 -38.97 18.95 16.75
N ASP A 72 -40.26 18.70 16.49
CA ASP A 72 -40.69 17.42 15.93
C ASP A 72 -40.13 17.22 14.51
N ARG A 73 -39.87 15.94 14.24
CA ARG A 73 -39.09 15.39 13.13
C ARG A 73 -39.76 15.63 11.76
N GLU A 74 -39.13 16.41 10.89
CA GLU A 74 -39.31 16.31 9.43
C GLU A 74 -38.12 15.56 8.82
N ALA A 75 -38.41 14.38 8.26
CA ALA A 75 -37.61 13.61 7.29
C ALA A 75 -36.08 13.51 7.50
N SER A 76 -35.63 12.88 8.58
CA SER A 76 -34.32 12.19 8.56
C SER A 76 -34.48 10.88 7.79
N LEU A 77 -33.63 10.63 6.78
CA LEU A 77 -33.55 9.33 6.10
C LEU A 77 -33.05 8.28 7.09
N VAL A 78 -33.98 7.57 7.73
CA VAL A 78 -33.68 6.40 8.57
C VAL A 78 -32.85 5.39 7.79
N GLN A 79 -33.25 5.19 6.54
CA GLN A 79 -32.60 4.32 5.60
C GLN A 79 -31.93 5.19 4.54
N ASP A 80 -30.62 5.03 4.42
CA ASP A 80 -29.83 5.71 3.41
C ASP A 80 -29.11 4.69 2.52
N ARG A 81 -29.29 4.89 1.21
CA ARG A 81 -28.78 4.06 0.11
C ARG A 81 -28.04 4.91 -0.92
N SER A 82 -27.71 6.15 -0.59
CA SER A 82 -26.96 7.07 -1.47
C SER A 82 -25.56 6.54 -1.81
N HIS A 83 -24.94 5.74 -0.93
CA HIS A 83 -23.62 5.16 -1.17
C HIS A 83 -23.72 3.82 -1.94
N SER A 84 -22.91 3.67 -2.99
CA SER A 84 -22.88 2.49 -3.87
C SER A 84 -22.43 1.17 -3.23
N ALA A 85 -21.83 1.19 -2.04
CA ALA A 85 -21.15 0.05 -1.43
C ALA A 85 -21.55 -0.18 0.04
N MET A 86 -22.19 0.81 0.67
CA MET A 86 -22.62 0.74 2.06
C MET A 86 -24.09 1.17 2.17
N ALA A 87 -24.81 0.48 3.04
CA ALA A 87 -26.21 0.69 3.35
C ALA A 87 -26.32 1.12 4.81
N VAL A 88 -27.08 2.19 5.07
CA VAL A 88 -27.35 2.70 6.42
C VAL A 88 -28.81 2.42 6.77
N ASP A 89 -29.06 1.89 7.96
CA ASP A 89 -30.39 1.75 8.54
C ASP A 89 -30.33 2.09 10.04
N LEU A 90 -30.69 3.33 10.36
CA LEU A 90 -30.59 3.85 11.72
C LEU A 90 -31.71 3.36 12.66
N ASP A 91 -32.77 2.71 12.16
CA ASP A 91 -33.74 2.04 13.04
C ASP A 91 -33.08 0.87 13.79
N ALA A 92 -32.06 0.25 13.19
CA ALA A 92 -31.24 -0.76 13.86
C ALA A 92 -30.10 -0.18 14.71
N CYS A 93 -29.97 1.15 14.83
CA CYS A 93 -28.88 1.75 15.60
C CYS A 93 -29.13 1.67 17.12
N ILE A 94 -28.09 1.31 17.88
CA ILE A 94 -28.10 1.34 19.36
C ILE A 94 -27.19 2.44 19.93
N GLU A 95 -26.75 3.37 19.09
CA GLU A 95 -25.97 4.56 19.50
C GLU A 95 -24.67 4.23 20.27
N CYS A 96 -24.12 3.03 20.07
CA CYS A 96 -22.92 2.55 20.77
C CYS A 96 -21.64 3.34 20.44
N ASN A 97 -21.69 4.27 19.48
CA ASN A 97 -20.58 5.08 18.99
C ASN A 97 -19.39 4.29 18.39
N LEU A 98 -19.52 2.97 18.16
CA LEU A 98 -18.44 2.19 17.54
C LEU A 98 -18.10 2.69 16.13
N CYS A 99 -19.10 3.09 15.33
CA CYS A 99 -18.89 3.67 14.01
C CYS A 99 -18.15 5.02 14.06
N VAL A 100 -18.51 5.89 15.03
CA VAL A 100 -17.83 7.17 15.29
C VAL A 100 -16.36 6.91 15.64
N ARG A 101 -16.11 6.01 16.60
CA ARG A 101 -14.76 5.65 17.03
C ARG A 101 -13.94 4.98 15.92
N ALA A 102 -14.55 4.12 15.11
CA ALA A 102 -13.92 3.53 13.93
C ALA A 102 -13.48 4.61 12.91
N CYS A 103 -14.36 5.55 12.59
CA CYS A 103 -14.05 6.62 11.64
C CYS A 103 -13.00 7.60 12.19
N ARG A 104 -13.12 7.97 13.46
CA ARG A 104 -12.28 8.97 14.13
C ARG A 104 -10.97 8.39 14.63
N GLU A 105 -10.99 7.37 15.48
CA GLU A 105 -9.80 6.84 16.16
C GLU A 105 -8.98 5.92 15.26
N VAL A 106 -9.64 5.05 14.47
CA VAL A 106 -8.96 4.03 13.68
C VAL A 106 -8.51 4.55 12.32
N GLN A 107 -9.41 5.20 11.57
CA GLN A 107 -9.16 5.66 10.20
C GLN A 107 -8.70 7.14 10.13
N GLY A 108 -9.08 7.96 11.11
CA GLY A 108 -8.76 9.39 11.14
C GLY A 108 -9.40 10.18 10.01
N ASN A 109 -10.68 9.93 9.72
CA ASN A 109 -11.43 10.71 8.71
C ASN A 109 -12.41 11.70 9.33
N ASP A 110 -12.88 11.46 10.57
CA ASP A 110 -13.78 12.36 11.32
C ASP A 110 -15.11 12.71 10.61
N VAL A 111 -15.60 11.81 9.77
CA VAL A 111 -16.85 12.00 8.99
C VAL A 111 -18.11 11.69 9.80
N ILE A 112 -18.04 10.74 10.74
CA ILE A 112 -19.21 10.24 11.47
C ILE A 112 -19.29 10.93 12.83
N GLY A 113 -20.44 11.52 13.14
CA GLY A 113 -20.74 12.16 14.42
C GLY A 113 -21.98 11.57 15.12
N LEU A 114 -22.25 12.06 16.33
CA LEU A 114 -23.50 11.85 17.06
C LEU A 114 -24.15 13.21 17.29
N ALA A 115 -25.30 13.45 16.66
CA ALA A 115 -26.05 14.70 16.80
C ALA A 115 -27.17 14.58 17.85
N HIS A 116 -27.70 15.73 18.27
CA HIS A 116 -28.79 15.88 19.25
C HIS A 116 -28.46 15.32 20.65
N ARG A 117 -29.48 14.99 21.45
CA ARG A 117 -29.32 14.57 22.86
C ARG A 117 -30.48 13.69 23.34
N GLY A 118 -30.17 12.72 24.21
CA GLY A 118 -31.17 11.83 24.80
C GLY A 118 -31.77 10.91 23.75
N ALA A 119 -33.06 10.58 23.85
CA ALA A 119 -33.73 9.70 22.89
C ALA A 119 -33.77 10.25 21.44
N ALA A 120 -33.45 11.52 21.24
CA ALA A 120 -33.35 12.13 19.91
C ALA A 120 -31.95 12.02 19.29
N SER A 121 -30.97 11.42 19.98
CA SER A 121 -29.64 11.29 19.41
C SER A 121 -29.63 10.43 18.15
N LYS A 122 -28.70 10.71 17.25
CA LYS A 122 -28.53 9.89 16.04
C LYS A 122 -27.13 10.00 15.48
N ILE A 123 -26.73 8.97 14.77
CA ILE A 123 -25.51 9.00 13.96
C ILE A 123 -25.76 9.91 12.75
N VAL A 124 -24.80 10.79 12.48
CA VAL A 124 -24.82 11.70 11.32
C VAL A 124 -23.51 11.61 10.55
N PHE A 125 -23.54 11.95 9.27
CA PHE A 125 -22.37 12.09 8.41
C PHE A 125 -22.16 13.56 8.08
N ASP A 126 -20.97 14.10 8.29
CA ASP A 126 -20.64 15.53 8.16
C ASP A 126 -21.72 16.44 8.78
N PHE A 127 -22.48 17.18 7.96
CA PHE A 127 -23.55 18.08 8.38
C PHE A 127 -24.94 17.44 8.28
N ASP A 128 -25.05 16.16 8.63
CA ASP A 128 -26.26 15.32 8.45
C ASP A 128 -26.57 15.06 6.97
N ASP A 129 -25.53 15.02 6.13
CA ASP A 129 -25.62 14.68 4.73
C ASP A 129 -25.88 13.18 4.54
N PRO A 130 -26.53 12.74 3.44
CA PRO A 130 -26.51 11.35 3.04
C PRO A 130 -25.08 10.81 2.97
N MET A 131 -24.85 9.57 3.38
CA MET A 131 -23.53 8.96 3.48
C MET A 131 -22.74 9.02 2.17
N GLY A 132 -23.42 8.79 1.03
CA GLY A 132 -22.83 8.85 -0.30
C GLY A 132 -22.50 10.26 -0.78
N GLU A 133 -23.06 11.28 -0.14
CA GLU A 133 -22.84 12.71 -0.44
C GLU A 133 -21.86 13.37 0.55
N SER A 134 -21.61 12.72 1.70
CA SER A 134 -20.60 13.14 2.66
C SER A 134 -19.15 12.99 2.15
N THR A 135 -18.20 13.51 2.91
CA THR A 135 -16.74 13.38 2.74
C THR A 135 -16.21 11.96 3.04
N CYS A 136 -17.09 10.98 3.24
CA CYS A 136 -16.74 9.58 3.45
C CYS A 136 -15.85 9.04 2.32
N VAL A 137 -14.69 8.48 2.69
CA VAL A 137 -13.73 7.87 1.75
C VAL A 137 -14.02 6.38 1.47
N ALA A 138 -15.19 5.88 1.87
CA ALA A 138 -15.63 4.51 1.65
C ALA A 138 -14.70 3.42 2.22
N CYS A 139 -14.01 3.68 3.34
CA CYS A 139 -13.12 2.68 3.95
C CYS A 139 -13.86 1.48 4.56
N GLY A 140 -15.15 1.64 4.91
CA GLY A 140 -16.01 0.63 5.53
C GLY A 140 -15.55 0.10 6.89
N GLU A 141 -14.72 0.85 7.62
CA GLU A 141 -14.38 0.50 9.01
C GLU A 141 -15.60 0.56 9.93
N CYS A 142 -16.51 1.50 9.68
CA CYS A 142 -17.76 1.65 10.43
C CYS A 142 -18.71 0.47 10.22
N VAL A 143 -18.73 -0.11 9.01
CA VAL A 143 -19.49 -1.33 8.68
C VAL A 143 -18.95 -2.53 9.45
N GLN A 144 -17.62 -2.73 9.45
CA GLN A 144 -16.98 -3.80 10.22
C GLN A 144 -17.20 -3.67 11.73
N ALA A 145 -17.31 -2.45 12.24
CA ALA A 145 -17.49 -2.18 13.66
C ALA A 145 -18.96 -2.23 14.12
N CYS A 146 -19.94 -2.25 13.21
CA CYS A 146 -21.36 -2.14 13.56
C CYS A 146 -21.90 -3.47 14.12
N PRO A 147 -22.41 -3.51 15.37
CA PRO A 147 -22.85 -4.77 15.98
C PRO A 147 -24.29 -5.17 15.64
N THR A 148 -25.08 -4.28 15.03
CA THR A 148 -26.53 -4.48 14.79
C THR A 148 -26.89 -4.62 13.32
N GLY A 149 -25.96 -4.32 12.40
CA GLY A 149 -26.27 -4.18 10.97
C GLY A 149 -26.85 -2.81 10.57
N ALA A 150 -26.85 -1.82 11.47
CA ALA A 150 -27.23 -0.44 11.10
C ALA A 150 -26.32 0.17 10.01
N LEU A 151 -25.09 -0.35 9.87
CA LEU A 151 -24.18 -0.05 8.76
C LEU A 151 -23.73 -1.37 8.16
N MET A 152 -24.10 -1.64 6.91
CA MET A 152 -23.85 -2.92 6.23
C MET A 152 -23.22 -2.70 4.84
N PRO A 153 -22.50 -3.69 4.29
CA PRO A 153 -22.20 -3.70 2.85
C PRO A 153 -23.51 -3.74 2.06
N SER A 154 -23.64 -2.90 1.02
CA SER A 154 -24.87 -2.88 0.19
C SER A 154 -25.15 -4.23 -0.49
N THR A 155 -24.15 -5.08 -0.66
CA THR A 155 -24.30 -6.42 -1.22
C THR A 155 -25.00 -7.42 -0.30
N LEU A 156 -25.13 -7.10 1.00
CA LEU A 156 -25.76 -7.96 2.00
C LEU A 156 -27.21 -7.57 2.32
N VAL A 157 -27.72 -6.50 1.72
CA VAL A 157 -29.01 -5.91 2.07
C VAL A 157 -29.90 -5.83 0.84
N ASP A 158 -31.16 -6.25 0.96
CA ASP A 158 -32.15 -6.18 -0.12
C ASP A 158 -32.73 -4.76 -0.30
N ALA A 159 -33.59 -4.58 -1.31
CA ALA A 159 -34.24 -3.30 -1.58
C ALA A 159 -35.15 -2.81 -0.45
N ALA A 160 -35.62 -3.72 0.42
CA ALA A 160 -36.44 -3.41 1.59
C ALA A 160 -35.59 -3.17 2.85
N GLY A 161 -34.26 -3.22 2.75
CA GLY A 161 -33.36 -3.00 3.86
C GLY A 161 -33.07 -4.22 4.73
N ARG A 162 -33.45 -5.43 4.29
CA ARG A 162 -33.28 -6.66 5.07
C ARG A 162 -32.03 -7.41 4.64
N GLY A 163 -31.30 -7.98 5.60
CA GLY A 163 -30.03 -8.67 5.32
C GLY A 163 -29.70 -9.80 6.30
N ASP A 164 -28.54 -10.42 6.07
CA ASP A 164 -28.02 -11.50 6.91
C ASP A 164 -26.50 -11.66 6.71
N SER A 165 -25.70 -11.36 7.73
CA SER A 165 -24.25 -11.53 7.69
C SER A 165 -23.80 -13.00 7.67
N LYS A 166 -24.65 -13.95 8.09
CA LYS A 166 -24.34 -15.39 8.08
C LYS A 166 -24.74 -16.13 6.80
N VAL A 167 -25.12 -15.39 5.76
CA VAL A 167 -25.55 -16.01 4.50
C VAL A 167 -24.40 -16.61 3.67
N ALA A 168 -23.14 -16.31 4.03
CA ALA A 168 -21.96 -16.89 3.40
C ALA A 168 -21.86 -18.41 3.70
N ASP A 169 -21.54 -19.20 2.67
CA ASP A 169 -21.37 -20.65 2.80
C ASP A 169 -19.96 -21.04 3.25
N ARG A 170 -18.95 -20.21 2.95
CA ARG A 170 -17.56 -20.39 3.39
C ARG A 170 -16.80 -19.08 3.50
N THR A 171 -15.72 -19.12 4.26
CA THR A 171 -14.74 -18.04 4.37
C THR A 171 -13.36 -18.48 3.88
N VAL A 172 -12.59 -17.55 3.31
CA VAL A 172 -11.23 -17.80 2.82
C VAL A 172 -10.32 -16.65 3.20
N ASP A 173 -9.28 -16.93 3.98
CA ASP A 173 -8.23 -15.97 4.31
C ASP A 173 -7.30 -15.73 3.12
N SER A 174 -6.96 -14.46 2.90
CA SER A 174 -6.10 -14.04 1.79
C SER A 174 -5.44 -12.68 2.04
N VAL A 175 -4.88 -12.10 0.98
CA VAL A 175 -4.19 -10.81 0.97
C VAL A 175 -4.73 -9.93 -0.15
N CYS A 176 -4.84 -8.63 0.12
CA CYS A 176 -5.30 -7.62 -0.81
C CYS A 176 -4.42 -7.53 -2.08
N PRO A 177 -4.97 -7.68 -3.31
CA PRO A 177 -4.20 -7.68 -4.55
C PRO A 177 -3.91 -6.27 -5.11
N TYR A 178 -4.11 -5.21 -4.32
CA TYR A 178 -4.02 -3.83 -4.81
C TYR A 178 -2.64 -3.20 -4.66
N CYS A 179 -2.35 -2.63 -3.49
CA CYS A 179 -1.12 -1.87 -3.26
C CYS A 179 -0.12 -2.65 -2.40
N GLY A 180 1.12 -2.16 -2.34
CA GLY A 180 2.23 -2.78 -1.62
C GLY A 180 2.12 -2.77 -0.09
N VAL A 181 0.99 -2.33 0.49
CA VAL A 181 0.73 -2.44 1.94
C VAL A 181 0.55 -3.91 2.34
N GLY A 182 -0.07 -4.72 1.48
CA GLY A 182 -0.28 -6.15 1.74
C GLY A 182 -1.33 -6.45 2.83
N CYS A 183 -2.41 -5.67 2.91
CA CYS A 183 -3.46 -5.87 3.92
C CYS A 183 -4.00 -7.31 3.90
N GLN A 184 -4.07 -7.93 5.08
CA GLN A 184 -4.68 -9.23 5.25
C GLN A 184 -6.21 -9.11 5.37
N LEU A 185 -6.92 -10.04 4.73
CA LEU A 185 -8.38 -10.00 4.61
C LEU A 185 -8.98 -11.41 4.62
N THR A 186 -10.28 -11.48 4.86
CA THR A 186 -11.07 -12.70 4.76
C THR A 186 -12.20 -12.46 3.76
N TYR A 187 -12.27 -13.30 2.73
CA TYR A 187 -13.37 -13.35 1.80
C TYR A 187 -14.52 -14.13 2.40
N HIS A 188 -15.72 -13.56 2.34
CA HIS A 188 -16.97 -14.27 2.62
C HIS A 188 -17.63 -14.63 1.30
N ILE A 189 -17.85 -15.92 1.07
CA ILE A 189 -18.23 -16.47 -0.23
C ILE A 189 -19.63 -17.06 -0.15
N LYS A 190 -20.38 -16.94 -1.23
CA LYS A 190 -21.64 -17.64 -1.46
C LYS A 190 -21.76 -17.99 -2.94
N ASP A 191 -22.12 -19.23 -3.27
CA ASP A 191 -22.31 -19.68 -4.65
C ASP A 191 -21.08 -19.41 -5.53
N GLU A 192 -19.88 -19.64 -4.99
CA GLU A 192 -18.57 -19.36 -5.60
C GLU A 192 -18.34 -17.87 -5.99
N LYS A 193 -19.10 -16.95 -5.38
CA LYS A 193 -18.94 -15.51 -5.53
C LYS A 193 -18.52 -14.87 -4.21
N ILE A 194 -17.59 -13.93 -4.30
CA ILE A 194 -17.21 -13.05 -3.19
C ILE A 194 -18.42 -12.16 -2.88
N LEU A 195 -19.01 -12.36 -1.72
CA LEU A 195 -20.18 -11.63 -1.25
C LEU A 195 -19.77 -10.31 -0.58
N TYR A 196 -18.81 -10.38 0.33
CA TYR A 196 -18.19 -9.23 0.98
C TYR A 196 -16.82 -9.59 1.57
N VAL A 197 -16.09 -8.60 2.05
CA VAL A 197 -14.72 -8.75 2.57
C VAL A 197 -14.55 -8.04 3.89
N GLU A 198 -13.89 -8.72 4.83
CA GLU A 198 -13.51 -8.19 6.13
C GLU A 198 -12.00 -8.09 6.26
N GLY A 199 -11.54 -7.11 7.05
CA GLY A 199 -10.12 -6.98 7.36
C GLY A 199 -9.73 -7.98 8.43
N ARG A 200 -8.64 -8.71 8.19
CA ARG A 200 -8.07 -9.65 9.15
C ARG A 200 -6.92 -8.99 9.90
N ASP A 201 -6.72 -9.40 11.15
CA ASP A 201 -5.64 -8.88 11.97
C ASP A 201 -4.32 -9.34 11.38
N GLY A 202 -3.40 -8.40 11.21
CA GLY A 202 -2.22 -8.63 10.41
C GLY A 202 -1.18 -7.54 10.61
N PRO A 203 0.11 -7.85 10.37
CA PRO A 203 1.24 -6.97 10.67
C PRO A 203 1.28 -5.73 9.78
N SER A 204 0.45 -5.62 8.75
CA SER A 204 0.36 -4.45 7.86
C SER A 204 -0.84 -3.56 8.16
N ASN A 205 -1.93 -4.12 8.70
CA ASN A 205 -3.23 -3.45 8.67
C ASN A 205 -4.02 -3.51 9.98
N GLN A 206 -3.75 -4.47 10.87
CA GLN A 206 -4.46 -4.63 12.14
C GLN A 206 -6.00 -4.56 11.95
N ASN A 207 -6.55 -5.40 11.07
CA ASN A 207 -7.96 -5.43 10.63
C ASN A 207 -8.46 -4.25 9.78
N ARG A 208 -7.64 -3.23 9.51
CA ARG A 208 -8.04 -2.10 8.65
C ARG A 208 -8.05 -2.50 7.17
N LEU A 209 -8.96 -1.91 6.41
CA LEU A 209 -8.97 -1.95 4.94
C LEU A 209 -9.31 -0.56 4.39
N CYS A 210 -9.06 -0.38 3.08
CA CYS A 210 -9.56 0.77 2.33
C CYS A 210 -10.66 0.33 1.36
N VAL A 211 -11.31 1.29 0.69
CA VAL A 211 -12.39 1.02 -0.29
C VAL A 211 -12.04 -0.08 -1.29
N LYS A 212 -10.82 -0.08 -1.84
CA LYS A 212 -10.36 -1.07 -2.81
C LYS A 212 -10.33 -2.48 -2.20
N GLY A 213 -9.74 -2.60 -1.01
CA GLY A 213 -9.56 -3.87 -0.33
C GLY A 213 -10.82 -4.40 0.36
N ARG A 214 -11.86 -3.57 0.52
CA ARG A 214 -13.12 -3.96 1.17
C ARG A 214 -14.26 -4.20 0.18
N PHE A 215 -14.34 -3.40 -0.87
CA PHE A 215 -15.47 -3.41 -1.81
C PHE A 215 -15.08 -3.69 -3.27
N GLY A 216 -13.80 -3.61 -3.64
CA GLY A 216 -13.34 -3.62 -5.04
C GLY A 216 -13.34 -4.99 -5.75
N PHE A 217 -14.15 -5.98 -5.36
CA PHE A 217 -14.04 -7.35 -5.87
C PHE A 217 -15.13 -7.74 -6.88
N ASP A 218 -15.68 -6.78 -7.60
CA ASP A 218 -16.66 -6.96 -8.67
C ASP A 218 -16.02 -7.36 -10.01
N TYR A 219 -14.81 -6.88 -10.30
CA TYR A 219 -14.09 -7.13 -11.55
C TYR A 219 -13.88 -8.61 -11.95
N PRO A 220 -13.76 -9.61 -11.04
CA PRO A 220 -13.68 -11.02 -11.44
C PRO A 220 -14.94 -11.52 -12.14
N TYR A 221 -16.08 -10.86 -11.96
CA TYR A 221 -17.38 -11.22 -12.55
C TYR A 221 -17.80 -10.26 -13.66
N HIS A 222 -16.97 -9.26 -13.98
CA HIS A 222 -17.28 -8.30 -15.01
C HIS A 222 -17.42 -8.99 -16.38
N PRO A 223 -18.45 -8.68 -17.19
CA PRO A 223 -18.68 -9.33 -18.49
C PRO A 223 -17.50 -9.24 -19.46
N SER A 224 -16.66 -8.20 -19.35
CA SER A 224 -15.45 -8.05 -20.17
C SER A 224 -14.28 -8.96 -19.77
N ARG A 225 -14.41 -9.78 -18.72
CA ARG A 225 -13.35 -10.72 -18.32
C ARG A 225 -13.17 -11.80 -19.40
N LEU A 226 -11.96 -11.91 -19.94
CA LEU A 226 -11.64 -12.98 -20.87
C LEU A 226 -11.57 -14.32 -20.13
N THR A 227 -12.36 -15.30 -20.59
CA THR A 227 -12.45 -16.65 -20.02
C THR A 227 -11.89 -17.73 -20.95
N ARG A 228 -11.56 -17.39 -22.19
CA ARG A 228 -10.97 -18.28 -23.20
C ARG A 228 -9.79 -17.60 -23.92
N PRO A 229 -8.79 -18.37 -24.38
CA PRO A 229 -7.75 -17.85 -25.26
C PRO A 229 -8.35 -17.22 -26.53
N LEU A 230 -7.75 -16.11 -26.97
CA LEU A 230 -8.16 -15.38 -28.16
C LEU A 230 -7.00 -15.26 -29.14
N ILE A 231 -7.25 -15.57 -30.42
CA ILE A 231 -6.29 -15.41 -31.52
C ILE A 231 -6.81 -14.31 -32.44
N ARG A 232 -5.94 -13.36 -32.82
CA ARG A 232 -6.30 -12.27 -33.73
C ARG A 232 -6.73 -12.85 -35.09
N ARG A 233 -7.83 -12.34 -35.66
CA ARG A 233 -8.32 -12.76 -36.97
C ARG A 233 -7.35 -12.38 -38.07
N SER A 234 -7.30 -13.20 -39.12
CA SER A 234 -6.52 -12.88 -40.33
C SER A 234 -7.09 -11.61 -41.01
N GLY A 235 -6.22 -10.79 -41.58
CA GLY A 235 -6.62 -9.53 -42.23
C GLY A 235 -6.90 -8.37 -41.28
N VAL A 236 -6.99 -8.60 -39.96
CA VAL A 236 -7.16 -7.52 -38.98
C VAL A 236 -5.79 -6.96 -38.59
N PRO A 237 -5.47 -5.70 -38.92
CA PRO A 237 -4.15 -5.12 -38.67
C PRO A 237 -3.85 -5.01 -37.17
N LYS A 238 -2.56 -4.96 -36.84
CA LYS A 238 -2.08 -4.59 -35.50
C LYS A 238 -1.92 -3.07 -35.47
N GLY A 239 -2.52 -2.40 -34.50
CA GLY A 239 -2.39 -0.95 -34.34
C GLY A 239 -3.25 -0.41 -33.21
N LEU A 240 -3.17 0.90 -33.00
CA LEU A 240 -4.19 1.65 -32.27
C LEU A 240 -5.41 1.72 -33.18
N ASP A 241 -6.33 0.78 -32.94
CA ASP A 241 -7.57 0.73 -33.68
C ASP A 241 -8.63 1.56 -32.92
N PRO A 242 -9.08 2.70 -33.48
CA PRO A 242 -10.09 3.52 -32.84
C PRO A 242 -11.44 2.81 -32.71
N ASP A 243 -11.68 1.76 -33.51
CA ASP A 243 -12.93 0.99 -33.52
C ASP A 243 -12.85 -0.27 -32.63
N PHE A 244 -11.70 -0.54 -32.00
CA PHE A 244 -11.58 -1.66 -31.05
C PHE A 244 -12.29 -1.32 -29.74
N ASP A 245 -13.42 -1.98 -29.52
CA ASP A 245 -14.12 -2.00 -28.24
C ASP A 245 -13.68 -3.22 -27.40
N PRO A 246 -13.02 -3.03 -26.23
CA PRO A 246 -12.65 -4.11 -25.33
C PRO A 246 -13.84 -4.92 -24.80
N ALA A 247 -15.06 -4.37 -24.81
CA ALA A 247 -16.26 -5.10 -24.43
C ALA A 247 -16.73 -6.09 -25.52
N THR A 248 -16.28 -5.92 -26.76
CA THR A 248 -16.62 -6.78 -27.90
C THR A 248 -15.36 -7.26 -28.64
N PRO A 249 -14.45 -8.00 -27.96
CA PRO A 249 -13.14 -8.36 -28.52
C PRO A 249 -13.23 -9.28 -29.76
N LEU A 250 -14.36 -9.97 -29.98
CA LEU A 250 -14.53 -10.92 -31.08
C LEU A 250 -14.66 -10.27 -32.47
N THR A 251 -14.77 -8.94 -32.53
CA THR A 251 -14.64 -8.15 -33.77
C THR A 251 -13.24 -8.31 -34.37
N HIS A 252 -12.21 -8.34 -33.52
CA HIS A 252 -10.80 -8.40 -33.92
C HIS A 252 -10.16 -9.76 -33.67
N PHE A 253 -10.73 -10.53 -32.76
CA PHE A 253 -10.21 -11.83 -32.34
C PHE A 253 -11.23 -12.95 -32.58
N ARG A 254 -10.76 -14.19 -32.61
CA ARG A 254 -11.59 -15.38 -32.51
C ARG A 254 -11.19 -16.16 -31.28
N GLU A 255 -12.12 -16.92 -30.74
CA GLU A 255 -11.80 -17.89 -29.69
C GLU A 255 -10.92 -19.01 -30.23
N ALA A 256 -10.11 -19.57 -29.34
CA ALA A 256 -9.26 -20.73 -29.56
C ALA A 256 -9.26 -21.60 -28.29
N ASP A 257 -8.92 -22.87 -28.45
CA ASP A 257 -8.55 -23.70 -27.29
C ASP A 257 -7.11 -23.40 -26.85
N TRP A 258 -6.73 -23.97 -25.70
CA TRP A 258 -5.40 -23.77 -25.14
C TRP A 258 -4.29 -24.39 -25.99
N GLU A 259 -4.52 -25.54 -26.63
CA GLU A 259 -3.49 -26.22 -27.42
C GLU A 259 -3.16 -25.43 -28.67
N GLU A 260 -4.18 -24.97 -29.41
CA GLU A 260 -4.03 -24.12 -30.58
C GLU A 260 -3.33 -22.80 -30.23
N ALA A 261 -3.80 -22.11 -29.19
CA ALA A 261 -3.26 -20.80 -28.81
C ALA A 261 -1.79 -20.90 -28.38
N LEU A 262 -1.44 -21.91 -27.57
CA LEU A 262 -0.08 -22.12 -27.10
C LEU A 262 0.85 -22.59 -28.22
N ASP A 263 0.39 -23.47 -29.12
CA ASP A 263 1.17 -23.93 -30.26
C ASP A 263 1.46 -22.79 -31.25
N LEU A 264 0.47 -21.95 -31.53
CA LEU A 264 0.66 -20.75 -32.36
C LEU A 264 1.68 -19.78 -31.73
N ALA A 265 1.52 -19.48 -30.44
CA ALA A 265 2.43 -18.59 -29.72
C ALA A 265 3.86 -19.16 -29.68
N ALA A 266 4.01 -20.44 -29.34
CA ALA A 266 5.30 -21.12 -29.26
C ALA A 266 6.01 -21.18 -30.61
N LYS A 267 5.30 -21.52 -31.70
CA LYS A 267 5.86 -21.52 -33.06
C LYS A 267 6.39 -20.15 -33.46
N GLY A 268 5.65 -19.09 -33.16
CA GLY A 268 6.09 -17.71 -33.42
C GLY A 268 7.37 -17.37 -32.66
N LEU A 269 7.41 -17.65 -31.35
CA LEU A 269 8.58 -17.36 -30.51
C LEU A 269 9.80 -18.18 -30.92
N VAL A 270 9.64 -19.48 -31.19
CA VAL A 270 10.72 -20.37 -31.64
C VAL A 270 11.25 -19.95 -33.01
N GLY A 271 10.36 -19.58 -33.93
CA GLY A 271 10.73 -19.08 -35.26
C GLY A 271 11.57 -17.81 -35.17
N LEU A 272 11.14 -16.83 -34.37
CA LEU A 272 11.89 -15.59 -34.14
C LEU A 272 13.25 -15.86 -33.50
N LYS A 273 13.31 -16.73 -32.49
CA LYS A 273 14.57 -17.15 -31.86
C LYS A 273 15.52 -17.81 -32.85
N ALA A 274 15.02 -18.66 -33.75
CA ALA A 274 15.83 -19.32 -34.76
C ALA A 274 16.35 -18.34 -35.82
N ALA A 275 15.53 -17.35 -36.21
CA ALA A 275 15.88 -16.37 -37.23
C ALA A 275 16.79 -15.24 -36.73
N HIS A 276 16.63 -14.80 -35.49
CA HIS A 276 17.26 -13.58 -34.95
C HIS A 276 18.06 -13.80 -33.65
N GLY A 277 18.11 -15.03 -33.13
CA GLY A 277 18.76 -15.35 -31.87
C GLY A 277 17.88 -15.11 -30.63
N PRO A 278 18.36 -15.50 -29.44
CA PRO A 278 17.60 -15.41 -28.18
C PRO A 278 17.30 -13.97 -27.76
N ASP A 279 18.16 -13.02 -28.12
CA ASP A 279 18.06 -11.61 -27.74
C ASP A 279 16.90 -10.88 -28.44
N ALA A 280 16.33 -11.47 -29.49
CA ALA A 280 15.12 -10.96 -30.15
C ALA A 280 13.84 -11.16 -29.32
N LEU A 281 13.90 -11.90 -28.22
CA LEU A 281 12.77 -12.17 -27.34
C LEU A 281 12.92 -11.43 -26.02
N ALA A 282 11.80 -10.96 -25.47
CA ALA A 282 11.70 -10.35 -24.16
C ALA A 282 10.42 -10.79 -23.45
N GLY A 283 10.43 -10.74 -22.11
CA GLY A 283 9.26 -11.03 -21.28
C GLY A 283 9.00 -9.91 -20.26
N PHE A 284 7.77 -9.41 -20.24
CA PHE A 284 7.31 -8.44 -19.24
C PHE A 284 6.35 -9.14 -18.27
N GLY A 285 6.81 -9.36 -17.04
CA GLY A 285 6.00 -10.01 -16.03
C GLY A 285 5.21 -9.02 -15.18
N SER A 286 4.28 -9.56 -14.39
CA SER A 286 3.33 -8.78 -13.61
C SER A 286 3.61 -8.88 -12.12
N ALA A 287 3.72 -7.74 -11.43
CA ALA A 287 3.78 -7.69 -9.97
C ALA A 287 2.39 -7.77 -9.30
N LYS A 288 1.33 -8.02 -10.08
CA LYS A 288 0.03 -8.44 -9.56
C LYS A 288 -0.02 -9.94 -9.28
N CYS A 289 0.82 -10.71 -9.96
CA CYS A 289 0.97 -12.15 -9.80
C CYS A 289 1.78 -12.52 -8.54
N SER A 290 1.74 -13.80 -8.19
CA SER A 290 2.46 -14.38 -7.06
C SER A 290 3.98 -14.46 -7.28
N ASN A 291 4.73 -14.78 -6.23
CA ASN A 291 6.18 -14.97 -6.31
C ASN A 291 6.54 -16.20 -7.15
N GLU A 292 5.72 -17.24 -7.04
CA GLU A 292 5.83 -18.50 -7.75
C GLU A 292 5.67 -18.28 -9.26
N GLU A 293 4.66 -17.51 -9.66
CA GLU A 293 4.44 -17.13 -11.06
C GLU A 293 5.57 -16.23 -11.58
N ALA A 294 6.02 -15.25 -10.80
CA ALA A 294 7.17 -14.42 -11.16
C ALA A 294 8.44 -15.26 -11.38
N TRP A 295 8.68 -16.24 -10.51
CA TRP A 295 9.81 -17.15 -10.63
C TRP A 295 9.70 -18.05 -11.88
N LEU A 296 8.52 -18.62 -12.14
CA LEU A 296 8.25 -19.41 -13.35
C LEU A 296 8.44 -18.57 -14.61
N PHE A 297 7.95 -17.33 -14.60
CA PHE A 297 8.02 -16.42 -15.73
C PHE A 297 9.46 -16.04 -16.06
N GLN A 298 10.24 -15.60 -15.07
CA GLN A 298 11.65 -15.27 -15.33
C GLN A 298 12.46 -16.50 -15.76
N LYS A 299 12.12 -17.69 -15.23
CA LYS A 299 12.75 -18.94 -15.62
C LYS A 299 12.44 -19.28 -17.07
N LEU A 300 11.20 -19.08 -17.51
CA LEU A 300 10.80 -19.25 -18.92
C LEU A 300 11.62 -18.34 -19.83
N VAL A 301 11.79 -17.07 -19.47
CA VAL A 301 12.61 -16.13 -20.27
C VAL A 301 14.07 -16.57 -20.30
N ARG A 302 14.68 -16.81 -19.13
CA ARG A 302 16.11 -17.14 -19.06
C ARG A 302 16.47 -18.49 -19.65
N THR A 303 15.66 -19.52 -19.42
CA THR A 303 15.97 -20.89 -19.87
C THR A 303 15.28 -21.25 -21.18
N GLY A 304 14.04 -20.80 -21.38
CA GLY A 304 13.28 -21.06 -22.61
C GLY A 304 13.73 -20.13 -23.74
N PHE A 305 13.72 -18.81 -23.51
CA PHE A 305 14.17 -17.86 -24.53
C PHE A 305 15.69 -17.86 -24.63
N GLY A 306 16.39 -18.02 -23.50
CA GLY A 306 17.85 -18.02 -23.46
C GLY A 306 18.45 -16.61 -23.39
N SER A 307 17.68 -15.65 -22.88
CA SER A 307 18.09 -14.25 -22.74
C SER A 307 17.78 -13.75 -21.32
N ASN A 308 18.42 -12.65 -20.92
CA ASN A 308 18.12 -11.94 -19.67
C ASN A 308 17.11 -10.80 -19.88
N HIS A 309 16.41 -10.76 -21.02
CA HIS A 309 15.43 -9.72 -21.35
C HIS A 309 14.11 -9.93 -20.63
N VAL A 310 14.16 -9.97 -19.29
CA VAL A 310 13.01 -10.01 -18.40
C VAL A 310 12.92 -8.71 -17.63
N ASP A 311 11.72 -8.14 -17.53
CA ASP A 311 11.48 -6.95 -16.71
C ASP A 311 10.05 -6.96 -16.14
N HIS A 312 9.77 -6.01 -15.24
CA HIS A 312 8.43 -5.79 -14.71
C HIS A 312 8.19 -4.33 -14.33
N CYS A 313 7.02 -4.05 -13.76
CA CYS A 313 6.55 -2.69 -13.45
C CYS A 313 7.47 -1.90 -12.50
N THR A 314 8.36 -2.54 -11.72
CA THR A 314 9.33 -1.81 -10.88
C THR A 314 10.20 -0.86 -11.69
N ARG A 315 10.48 -1.18 -12.96
CA ARG A 315 11.27 -0.34 -13.87
C ARG A 315 10.77 1.10 -13.90
N LEU A 316 9.44 1.25 -13.97
CA LEU A 316 8.77 2.55 -14.02
C LEU A 316 8.52 3.14 -12.64
N CYS A 317 8.33 2.32 -11.60
CA CYS A 317 7.93 2.82 -10.28
C CYS A 317 9.11 3.11 -9.34
N HIS A 318 10.00 2.15 -9.09
CA HIS A 318 10.98 2.26 -7.99
C HIS A 318 12.36 1.68 -8.33
N ALA A 319 12.69 1.50 -9.61
CA ALA A 319 14.02 1.02 -10.00
C ALA A 319 15.15 1.95 -9.49
N SER A 320 14.94 3.27 -9.53
CA SER A 320 15.88 4.25 -8.96
C SER A 320 16.03 4.11 -7.45
N SER A 321 14.93 3.84 -6.72
CA SER A 321 14.99 3.57 -5.28
C SER A 321 15.76 2.28 -4.96
N VAL A 322 15.53 1.21 -5.75
CA VAL A 322 16.27 -0.07 -5.59
C VAL A 322 17.75 0.15 -5.84
N ALA A 323 18.12 0.88 -6.89
CA ALA A 323 19.52 1.15 -7.20
C ALA A 323 20.22 1.90 -6.06
N ALA A 324 19.62 2.99 -5.58
CA ALA A 324 20.19 3.80 -4.49
C ALA A 324 20.27 3.02 -3.16
N LEU A 325 19.23 2.25 -2.81
CA LEU A 325 19.23 1.46 -1.58
C LEU A 325 20.24 0.30 -1.63
N MET A 326 20.38 -0.36 -2.79
CA MET A 326 21.42 -1.38 -2.97
C MET A 326 22.83 -0.80 -2.84
N GLU A 327 23.08 0.37 -3.43
CA GLU A 327 24.38 1.05 -3.36
C GLU A 327 24.73 1.53 -1.96
N CYS A 328 23.78 2.15 -1.24
CA CYS A 328 24.07 2.83 0.02
C CYS A 328 23.75 2.01 1.27
N ILE A 329 22.81 1.07 1.21
CA ILE A 329 22.38 0.23 2.37
C ILE A 329 22.75 -1.24 2.15
N GLY A 330 22.98 -1.68 0.91
CA GLY A 330 23.24 -3.09 0.58
C GLY A 330 21.98 -3.95 0.44
N SER A 331 20.79 -3.34 0.42
CA SER A 331 19.51 -4.05 0.24
C SER A 331 18.55 -3.22 -0.60
N GLY A 332 17.83 -3.85 -1.53
CA GLY A 332 16.82 -3.20 -2.37
C GLY A 332 15.45 -3.05 -1.70
N ALA A 333 15.34 -3.36 -0.40
CA ALA A 333 14.10 -3.37 0.36
C ALA A 333 13.99 -2.17 1.34
N VAL A 334 12.82 -2.03 1.98
CA VAL A 334 12.60 -1.02 3.03
C VAL A 334 13.41 -1.37 4.29
N THR A 335 13.82 -0.39 5.09
CA THR A 335 14.59 -0.64 6.33
C THR A 335 13.72 -0.78 7.57
N ALA A 336 12.47 -0.31 7.52
CA ALA A 336 11.52 -0.34 8.63
C ALA A 336 10.07 -0.40 8.12
N SER A 337 9.16 -0.95 8.93
CA SER A 337 7.72 -0.90 8.65
C SER A 337 7.18 0.52 8.74
N PHE A 338 6.19 0.90 7.92
CA PHE A 338 5.54 2.20 8.02
C PHE A 338 4.82 2.43 9.36
N MET A 339 4.49 1.35 10.09
CA MET A 339 3.89 1.48 11.42
C MET A 339 4.87 2.04 12.46
N GLN A 340 6.18 1.96 12.22
CA GLN A 340 7.19 2.57 13.09
C GLN A 340 7.09 4.11 13.14
N ALA A 341 6.31 4.72 12.24
CA ALA A 341 5.96 6.14 12.33
C ALA A 341 5.25 6.48 13.65
N LEU A 342 4.57 5.52 14.29
CA LEU A 342 3.95 5.72 15.62
C LEU A 342 4.98 5.92 16.74
N ASP A 343 6.21 5.46 16.55
CA ASP A 343 7.31 5.54 17.51
C ASP A 343 8.30 6.67 17.17
N ALA A 344 8.07 7.41 16.08
CA ALA A 344 8.96 8.46 15.57
C ALA A 344 8.57 9.86 16.10
N ASP A 345 9.56 10.72 16.28
CA ASP A 345 9.36 12.13 16.65
C ASP A 345 9.10 13.00 15.42
N VAL A 346 9.77 12.68 14.32
CA VAL A 346 9.69 13.39 13.03
C VAL A 346 9.51 12.39 11.89
N VAL A 347 8.59 12.68 10.98
CA VAL A 347 8.39 11.87 9.77
C VAL A 347 8.38 12.79 8.56
N ILE A 348 9.25 12.51 7.60
CA ILE A 348 9.25 13.16 6.29
C ILE A 348 8.44 12.27 5.32
N LEU A 349 7.40 12.85 4.73
CA LEU A 349 6.66 12.27 3.60
C LEU A 349 7.02 13.07 2.35
N THR A 350 7.71 12.47 1.38
CA THR A 350 8.19 13.20 0.20
C THR A 350 7.90 12.52 -1.13
N GLY A 351 7.38 13.28 -2.09
CA GLY A 351 6.98 12.74 -3.40
C GLY A 351 5.96 11.59 -3.30
N CYS A 352 5.11 11.59 -2.27
CA CYS A 352 4.11 10.57 -2.02
C CYS A 352 2.80 11.17 -1.51
N ASN A 353 1.69 10.50 -1.84
CA ASN A 353 0.35 10.81 -1.33
C ASN A 353 -0.32 9.56 -0.72
N PRO A 354 0.07 9.17 0.51
CA PRO A 354 -0.39 7.93 1.14
C PRO A 354 -1.91 7.87 1.33
N ALA A 355 -2.59 9.00 1.54
CA ALA A 355 -4.05 9.01 1.73
C ALA A 355 -4.83 8.43 0.53
N ILE A 356 -4.25 8.50 -0.67
CA ILE A 356 -4.84 7.95 -1.90
C ILE A 356 -4.19 6.60 -2.25
N ASN A 357 -2.87 6.56 -2.25
CA ASN A 357 -2.10 5.45 -2.82
C ASN A 357 -1.98 4.27 -1.83
N HIS A 358 -1.85 4.58 -0.53
CA HIS A 358 -1.64 3.63 0.56
C HIS A 358 -2.54 3.96 1.77
N PRO A 359 -3.88 3.96 1.62
CA PRO A 359 -4.75 4.59 2.63
C PRO A 359 -4.62 3.98 4.03
N VAL A 360 -4.36 2.67 4.13
CA VAL A 360 -4.09 2.01 5.42
C VAL A 360 -2.76 2.45 6.03
N ALA A 361 -1.70 2.70 5.24
CA ALA A 361 -0.48 3.31 5.79
C ALA A 361 -0.76 4.74 6.29
N ALA A 362 -1.60 5.50 5.56
CA ALA A 362 -1.98 6.85 5.94
C ALA A 362 -2.69 6.91 7.30
N THR A 363 -3.45 5.89 7.70
CA THR A 363 -4.08 5.88 9.04
C THR A 363 -3.03 5.93 10.15
N TYR A 364 -1.90 5.25 9.98
CA TYR A 364 -0.81 5.28 10.96
C TYR A 364 -0.11 6.64 10.98
N PHE A 365 0.07 7.30 9.84
CA PHE A 365 0.62 8.66 9.80
C PHE A 365 -0.30 9.67 10.50
N LYS A 366 -1.61 9.58 10.27
CA LYS A 366 -2.60 10.43 10.96
C LYS A 366 -2.58 10.19 12.48
N GLN A 367 -2.49 8.94 12.91
CA GLN A 367 -2.38 8.58 14.33
C GLN A 367 -1.07 9.10 14.94
N ALA A 368 0.06 8.93 14.25
CA ALA A 368 1.35 9.46 14.68
C ALA A 368 1.29 10.98 14.89
N ALA A 369 0.73 11.71 13.92
CA ALA A 369 0.54 13.17 14.04
C ALA A 369 -0.27 13.56 15.27
N ARG A 370 -1.38 12.85 15.54
CA ARG A 370 -2.23 13.08 16.72
C ARG A 370 -1.53 12.76 18.04
N ASN A 371 -0.59 11.81 18.01
CA ASN A 371 0.24 11.46 19.16
C ASN A 371 1.44 12.40 19.37
N GLY A 372 1.61 13.40 18.51
CA GLY A 372 2.64 14.44 18.64
C GLY A 372 3.81 14.32 17.66
N THR A 373 3.85 13.30 16.80
CA THR A 373 4.87 13.19 15.75
C THR A 373 4.75 14.36 14.77
N LYS A 374 5.86 15.03 14.49
CA LYS A 374 5.89 16.15 13.54
C LYS A 374 6.01 15.61 12.12
N LEU A 375 4.90 15.63 11.39
CA LEU A 375 4.90 15.28 9.97
C LEU A 375 5.38 16.46 9.11
N ILE A 376 6.38 16.22 8.27
CA ILE A 376 6.87 17.15 7.26
C ILE A 376 6.47 16.60 5.88
N ILE A 377 5.64 17.34 5.16
CA ILE A 377 5.22 16.98 3.80
C ILE A 377 6.02 17.79 2.80
N LEU A 378 6.85 17.11 2.02
CA LEU A 378 7.62 17.68 0.93
C LEU A 378 7.02 17.20 -0.39
N ASP A 379 6.07 17.97 -0.92
CA ASP A 379 5.38 17.67 -2.17
C ASP A 379 5.01 19.00 -2.85
N PRO A 380 5.26 19.19 -4.16
CA PRO A 380 4.89 20.41 -4.88
C PRO A 380 3.38 20.68 -4.88
N ARG A 381 2.55 19.67 -4.59
CA ARG A 381 1.09 19.76 -4.60
C ARG A 381 0.49 19.61 -3.19
N GLY A 382 -0.67 20.23 -2.97
CA GLY A 382 -1.47 20.00 -1.76
C GLY A 382 -2.07 18.59 -1.72
N GLN A 383 -2.17 18.01 -0.52
CA GLN A 383 -2.71 16.68 -0.26
C GLN A 383 -3.46 16.59 1.08
N ALA A 384 -4.32 15.59 1.24
CA ALA A 384 -5.18 15.45 2.43
C ALA A 384 -4.40 15.36 3.76
N LEU A 385 -3.17 14.85 3.74
CA LEU A 385 -2.32 14.79 4.93
C LEU A 385 -1.78 16.16 5.38
N ASP A 386 -1.95 17.21 4.58
CA ASP A 386 -1.57 18.59 4.99
C ASP A 386 -2.30 19.02 6.27
N ALA A 387 -3.54 18.57 6.46
CA ALA A 387 -4.32 18.84 7.68
C ALA A 387 -3.69 18.25 8.96
N TYR A 388 -2.76 17.31 8.81
CA TYR A 388 -2.02 16.64 9.89
C TYR A 388 -0.56 17.08 9.95
N ALA A 389 -0.11 17.90 9.00
CA ALA A 389 1.29 18.24 8.86
C ALA A 389 1.72 19.29 9.90
N HIS A 390 2.88 19.08 10.50
CA HIS A 390 3.57 20.14 11.21
C HIS A 390 4.05 21.22 10.21
N ARG A 391 4.54 20.77 9.05
CA ARG A 391 4.93 21.63 7.93
C ARG A 391 4.60 20.95 6.61
N SER A 392 3.99 21.70 5.70
CA SER A 392 3.87 21.31 4.30
C SER A 392 4.65 22.31 3.45
N VAL A 393 5.58 21.79 2.64
CA VAL A 393 6.52 22.59 1.87
C VAL A 393 6.34 22.29 0.39
N ARG A 394 6.06 23.36 -0.37
CA ARG A 394 5.85 23.32 -1.82
C ARG A 394 7.12 23.81 -2.50
N PHE A 395 7.89 22.88 -3.04
CA PHE A 395 9.12 23.18 -3.76
C PHE A 395 8.89 23.06 -5.27
N THR A 396 9.80 23.60 -6.07
CA THR A 396 9.78 23.51 -7.53
C THR A 396 9.92 22.04 -7.96
N PRO A 397 8.99 21.46 -8.74
CA PRO A 397 9.12 20.07 -9.20
C PRO A 397 10.47 19.82 -9.88
N GLY A 398 11.21 18.80 -9.42
CA GLY A 398 12.56 18.51 -9.89
C GLY A 398 13.69 19.24 -9.16
N GLY A 399 13.36 20.17 -8.24
CA GLY A 399 14.30 20.84 -7.35
C GLY A 399 14.67 20.05 -6.09
N ASP A 400 14.30 18.76 -6.02
CA ASP A 400 14.47 17.86 -4.88
C ASP A 400 15.95 17.71 -4.46
N VAL A 401 16.84 17.39 -5.42
CA VAL A 401 18.29 17.23 -5.18
C VAL A 401 18.86 18.49 -4.52
N SER A 402 18.45 19.67 -5.00
CA SER A 402 18.92 20.95 -4.45
C SER A 402 18.43 21.18 -3.03
N LEU A 403 17.17 20.85 -2.74
CA LEU A 403 16.60 20.94 -1.39
C LEU A 403 17.35 20.03 -0.40
N TYR A 404 17.53 18.75 -0.74
CA TYR A 404 18.15 17.80 0.19
C TYR A 404 19.63 18.05 0.40
N ASN A 405 20.37 18.46 -0.65
CA ASN A 405 21.76 18.85 -0.49
C ASN A 405 21.92 20.11 0.37
N ALA A 406 21.00 21.08 0.24
CA ALA A 406 20.99 22.24 1.12
C ALA A 406 20.68 21.87 2.58
N MET A 407 19.79 20.89 2.80
CA MET A 407 19.57 20.35 4.15
C MET A 407 20.82 19.66 4.69
N LEU A 408 21.50 18.84 3.88
CA LEU A 408 22.77 18.19 4.26
C LEU A 408 23.85 19.23 4.59
N ASN A 409 23.97 20.30 3.80
CA ASN A 409 24.89 21.40 4.06
C ASN A 409 24.66 21.98 5.46
N VAL A 410 23.40 22.31 5.81
CA VAL A 410 23.07 22.85 7.14
C VAL A 410 23.43 21.87 8.25
N ILE A 411 23.14 20.58 8.08
CA ILE A 411 23.44 19.54 9.08
C ILE A 411 24.95 19.42 9.29
N VAL A 412 25.73 19.50 8.22
CA VAL A 412 27.19 19.40 8.26
C VAL A 412 27.83 20.65 8.86
N GLU A 413 27.42 21.84 8.42
CA GLU A 413 27.98 23.12 8.86
C GLU A 413 27.66 23.39 10.33
N GLU A 414 26.45 23.05 10.78
CA GLU A 414 26.04 23.20 12.18
C GLU A 414 26.45 22.01 13.07
N ALA A 415 27.15 21.01 12.52
CA ALA A 415 27.56 19.80 13.22
C ALA A 415 26.40 19.05 13.94
N LEU A 416 25.26 18.91 13.25
CA LEU A 416 24.06 18.22 13.73
C LEU A 416 24.01 16.72 13.33
N TYR A 417 25.07 16.20 12.73
CA TYR A 417 25.20 14.78 12.37
C TYR A 417 25.61 13.93 13.58
N ASP A 418 25.32 12.63 13.52
CA ASP A 418 25.74 11.67 14.55
C ASP A 418 27.12 11.10 14.20
N GLN A 419 28.17 11.71 14.76
CA GLN A 419 29.56 11.28 14.52
C GLN A 419 29.80 9.83 14.95
N ALA A 420 29.23 9.40 16.08
CA ALA A 420 29.45 8.03 16.57
C ALA A 420 28.81 7.00 15.65
N TYR A 421 27.62 7.29 15.13
CA TYR A 421 26.97 6.46 14.12
C TYR A 421 27.76 6.42 12.81
N ILE A 422 28.21 7.59 12.34
CA ILE A 422 29.01 7.71 11.11
C ILE A 422 30.27 6.86 11.19
N ASP A 423 31.04 6.99 12.29
CA ASP A 423 32.29 6.26 12.50
C ASP A 423 32.07 4.75 12.58
N ALA A 424 30.94 4.31 13.14
CA ALA A 424 30.64 2.90 13.35
C ALA A 424 29.99 2.20 12.14
N HIS A 425 29.22 2.93 11.33
CA HIS A 425 28.27 2.33 10.38
C HIS A 425 28.34 2.87 8.95
N THR A 426 29.20 3.85 8.67
CA THR A 426 29.27 4.48 7.34
C THR A 426 30.69 4.62 6.82
N GLU A 427 30.81 4.88 5.53
CA GLU A 427 32.06 5.26 4.88
C GLU A 427 31.83 6.47 3.96
N GLY A 428 32.88 7.21 3.61
CA GLY A 428 32.80 8.31 2.64
C GLY A 428 32.20 9.63 3.17
N PHE A 429 31.93 9.77 4.47
CA PHE A 429 31.34 10.99 5.03
C PHE A 429 32.17 12.26 4.79
N GLU A 430 33.51 12.18 4.85
CA GLU A 430 34.37 13.34 4.56
C GLU A 430 34.23 13.82 3.10
N ALA A 431 34.03 12.91 2.16
CA ALA A 431 33.77 13.26 0.77
C ALA A 431 32.39 13.93 0.61
N LEU A 432 31.37 13.44 1.31
CA LEU A 432 30.05 14.06 1.37
C LEU A 432 30.13 15.49 1.94
N LYS A 433 30.83 15.66 3.07
CA LYS A 433 31.06 16.95 3.71
C LYS A 433 31.76 17.95 2.79
N ALA A 434 32.75 17.51 2.03
CA ALA A 434 33.40 18.34 1.01
C ALA A 434 32.44 18.69 -0.15
N HIS A 435 31.62 17.74 -0.59
CA HIS A 435 30.67 17.91 -1.69
C HIS A 435 29.58 18.95 -1.37
N VAL A 436 29.00 18.89 -0.16
CA VAL A 436 27.86 19.75 0.19
C VAL A 436 28.27 21.16 0.63
N ARG A 437 29.57 21.45 0.82
CA ARG A 437 30.06 22.73 1.37
C ARG A 437 29.49 23.97 0.68
N ASP A 438 29.47 23.97 -0.66
CA ASP A 438 29.04 25.12 -1.45
C ASP A 438 27.54 25.07 -1.78
N LEU A 439 26.84 24.00 -1.38
CA LEU A 439 25.41 23.79 -1.61
C LEU A 439 24.61 24.43 -0.48
N THR A 440 24.87 25.71 -0.19
CA THR A 440 24.20 26.42 0.92
C THR A 440 22.71 26.63 0.65
N PRO A 441 21.90 26.87 1.71
CA PRO A 441 20.50 27.27 1.55
C PRO A 441 20.31 28.45 0.58
N GLU A 442 21.17 29.47 0.65
CA GLU A 442 21.14 30.61 -0.26
C GLU A 442 21.42 30.22 -1.71
N ALA A 443 22.42 29.37 -1.95
CA ALA A 443 22.81 28.94 -3.29
C ALA A 443 21.73 28.06 -3.95
N MET A 444 21.07 27.21 -3.16
CA MET A 444 20.10 26.23 -3.66
C MET A 444 18.67 26.75 -3.71
N SER A 445 18.34 27.80 -2.94
CA SER A 445 16.99 28.39 -2.87
C SER A 445 16.39 28.72 -4.25
N PRO A 446 17.12 29.32 -5.22
CA PRO A 446 16.56 29.59 -6.55
C PRO A 446 16.18 28.33 -7.33
N ALA A 447 16.87 27.21 -7.10
CA ALA A 447 16.63 25.96 -7.82
C ALA A 447 15.45 25.17 -7.23
N CYS A 448 15.37 25.08 -5.90
CA CYS A 448 14.28 24.36 -5.23
C CYS A 448 13.05 25.23 -4.95
N GLY A 449 13.14 26.56 -5.07
CA GLY A 449 12.04 27.48 -4.81
C GLY A 449 11.67 27.64 -3.34
N ILE A 450 12.53 27.21 -2.42
CA ILE A 450 12.30 27.27 -0.96
C ILE A 450 13.18 28.35 -0.33
N ALA A 451 12.62 29.14 0.58
CA ALA A 451 13.37 30.18 1.28
C ALA A 451 14.53 29.57 2.13
N PRO A 452 15.72 30.19 2.16
CA PRO A 452 16.89 29.66 2.89
C PRO A 452 16.60 29.31 4.35
N ASP A 453 15.84 30.16 5.06
CA ASP A 453 15.51 29.93 6.47
C ASP A 453 14.56 28.75 6.68
N GLN A 454 13.66 28.51 5.73
CA GLN A 454 12.80 27.33 5.76
C GLN A 454 13.61 26.04 5.54
N ILE A 455 14.62 26.06 4.66
CA ILE A 455 15.54 24.92 4.49
C ILE A 455 16.27 24.62 5.81
N ARG A 456 16.77 25.67 6.49
CA ARG A 456 17.42 25.53 7.81
C ARG A 456 16.49 24.97 8.86
N GLU A 457 15.24 25.44 8.91
CA GLU A 457 14.22 24.93 9.83
C GLU A 457 13.99 23.43 9.63
N LEU A 458 13.79 22.98 8.40
CA LEU A 458 13.58 21.57 8.07
C LEU A 458 14.79 20.70 8.43
N ALA A 459 15.99 21.16 8.08
CA ALA A 459 17.25 20.45 8.35
C ALA A 459 17.47 20.27 9.86
N ARG A 460 17.33 21.35 10.64
CA ARG A 460 17.46 21.33 12.10
C ARG A 460 16.39 20.47 12.75
N LEU A 461 15.14 20.54 12.27
CA LEU A 461 14.04 19.75 12.80
C LEU A 461 14.29 18.25 12.61
N TYR A 462 14.71 17.84 11.43
CA TYR A 462 15.02 16.44 11.14
C TYR A 462 16.24 15.94 11.92
N ALA A 463 17.35 16.69 11.90
CA ALA A 463 18.60 16.25 12.51
C ALA A 463 18.57 16.21 14.04
N ARG A 464 17.75 17.05 14.69
CA ARG A 464 17.62 17.09 16.15
C ARG A 464 16.59 16.09 16.71
N ALA A 465 15.88 15.36 15.85
CA ALA A 465 14.96 14.32 16.31
C ALA A 465 15.75 13.12 16.86
N ASP A 466 15.32 12.56 17.99
CA ASP A 466 15.91 11.29 18.47
C ASP A 466 15.56 10.15 17.52
N LYS A 467 14.31 10.15 17.04
CA LYS A 467 13.79 9.17 16.08
C LYS A 467 13.12 9.85 14.89
N ALA A 468 13.68 9.65 13.70
CA ALA A 468 13.10 10.16 12.48
C ALA A 468 12.98 9.09 11.38
N MET A 469 11.95 9.23 10.56
CA MET A 469 11.73 8.36 9.39
C MET A 469 11.51 9.17 8.12
N ILE A 470 11.93 8.61 6.99
CA ILE A 470 11.69 9.16 5.65
C ILE A 470 10.90 8.15 4.82
N PHE A 471 9.74 8.59 4.33
CA PHE A 471 8.91 7.87 3.39
C PHE A 471 8.90 8.60 2.05
N TRP A 472 9.03 7.84 0.96
CA TRP A 472 8.94 8.45 -0.36
C TRP A 472 8.18 7.61 -1.38
N GLY A 473 7.72 8.27 -2.43
CA GLY A 473 6.96 7.66 -3.52
C GLY A 473 7.53 8.00 -4.88
N MET A 474 6.63 8.08 -5.86
CA MET A 474 6.98 8.29 -7.27
C MET A 474 7.45 9.70 -7.59
N GLY A 475 7.13 10.71 -6.76
CA GLY A 475 7.68 12.07 -6.91
C GLY A 475 9.18 12.14 -6.63
N ILE A 476 9.79 11.07 -6.11
CA ILE A 476 11.25 10.95 -5.98
C ILE A 476 11.81 10.09 -7.10
N SER A 477 11.18 8.94 -7.37
CA SER A 477 11.74 7.93 -8.27
C SER A 477 11.53 8.20 -9.75
N GLN A 478 10.41 8.83 -10.16
CA GLN A 478 10.04 9.06 -11.57
C GLN A 478 10.60 10.37 -12.11
N HIS A 479 11.91 10.56 -11.93
CA HIS A 479 12.66 11.72 -12.37
C HIS A 479 13.91 11.28 -13.12
N VAL A 480 14.43 12.16 -13.99
CA VAL A 480 15.74 11.94 -14.65
C VAL A 480 16.88 11.80 -13.63
N HIS A 481 16.72 12.37 -12.43
CA HIS A 481 17.62 12.27 -11.29
C HIS A 481 17.06 11.40 -10.15
N GLY A 482 16.16 10.46 -10.45
CA GLY A 482 15.45 9.73 -9.39
C GLY A 482 16.35 8.91 -8.46
N THR A 483 17.46 8.37 -8.97
CA THR A 483 18.46 7.67 -8.14
C THR A 483 19.19 8.66 -7.23
N ASP A 484 19.54 9.84 -7.74
CA ASP A 484 20.24 10.87 -6.97
C ASP A 484 19.34 11.45 -5.87
N ASN A 485 18.04 11.66 -6.14
CA ASN A 485 17.07 12.03 -5.12
C ASN A 485 17.07 11.02 -3.95
N ALA A 486 17.00 9.73 -4.27
CA ALA A 486 17.00 8.67 -3.26
C ALA A 486 18.35 8.61 -2.50
N ARG A 487 19.49 8.79 -3.18
CA ARG A 487 20.81 8.90 -2.53
C ARG A 487 20.85 10.04 -1.52
N CYS A 488 20.33 11.22 -1.86
CA CYS A 488 20.28 12.35 -0.92
C CYS A 488 19.44 12.03 0.33
N LEU A 489 18.28 11.38 0.17
CA LEU A 489 17.45 10.95 1.31
C LEU A 489 18.18 9.93 2.19
N ILE A 490 18.88 8.97 1.58
CA ILE A 490 19.65 7.97 2.32
C ILE A 490 20.82 8.63 3.06
N SER A 491 21.55 9.54 2.42
CA SER A 491 22.63 10.30 3.04
C SER A 491 22.14 11.15 4.22
N LEU A 492 20.96 11.78 4.13
CA LEU A 492 20.34 12.47 5.26
C LEU A 492 20.08 11.53 6.44
N ALA A 493 19.51 10.35 6.18
CA ALA A 493 19.24 9.37 7.23
C ALA A 493 20.51 8.80 7.86
N LEU A 494 21.52 8.46 7.05
CA LEU A 494 22.79 7.92 7.55
C LEU A 494 23.60 8.97 8.31
N ALA A 495 23.66 10.22 7.84
CA ALA A 495 24.37 11.30 8.53
C ALA A 495 23.78 11.58 9.93
N CYS A 496 22.48 11.38 10.12
CA CYS A 496 21.79 11.60 11.39
C CYS A 496 21.54 10.31 12.21
N GLY A 497 22.09 9.16 11.82
CA GLY A 497 21.88 7.91 12.56
C GLY A 497 20.42 7.43 12.61
N GLN A 498 19.64 7.75 11.58
CA GLN A 498 18.19 7.49 11.49
C GLN A 498 17.86 6.18 10.75
N THR A 499 18.72 5.16 10.89
CA THR A 499 18.48 3.80 10.38
C THR A 499 18.97 2.76 11.39
N GLY A 500 18.29 1.61 11.46
CA GLY A 500 18.69 0.50 12.32
C GLY A 500 18.24 0.59 13.79
N ARG A 501 17.31 1.50 14.13
CA ARG A 501 16.73 1.65 15.47
C ARG A 501 15.19 1.68 15.39
N PRO A 502 14.46 1.26 16.45
CA PRO A 502 13.01 1.43 16.50
C PRO A 502 12.60 2.90 16.35
N GLY A 503 11.55 3.17 15.56
CA GLY A 503 11.11 4.52 15.21
C GLY A 503 11.99 5.25 14.19
N THR A 504 12.98 4.59 13.58
CA THR A 504 13.83 5.17 12.53
C THR A 504 13.82 4.35 11.25
N GLY A 505 14.08 5.00 10.11
CA GLY A 505 14.30 4.27 8.86
C GLY A 505 13.87 4.98 7.58
N LEU A 506 14.14 4.26 6.49
CA LEU A 506 13.90 4.62 5.10
C LEU A 506 12.86 3.69 4.50
N HIS A 507 11.81 4.25 3.91
CA HIS A 507 10.70 3.46 3.38
C HIS A 507 10.19 3.99 2.03
N PRO A 508 10.64 3.41 0.89
CA PRO A 508 9.95 3.62 -0.39
C PRO A 508 8.57 2.95 -0.35
N LEU A 509 7.50 3.76 -0.46
CA LEU A 509 6.11 3.29 -0.48
C LEU A 509 5.79 2.60 -1.83
N ARG A 510 6.08 1.29 -1.91
CA ARG A 510 5.92 0.49 -3.12
C ARG A 510 4.48 0.46 -3.64
N GLY A 511 4.33 0.58 -4.96
CA GLY A 511 3.04 0.64 -5.65
C GLY A 511 2.21 -0.64 -5.58
N GLN A 512 2.47 -1.61 -6.47
CA GLN A 512 1.66 -2.84 -6.58
C GLN A 512 2.00 -3.86 -5.47
N ASN A 513 1.07 -4.76 -5.19
CA ASN A 513 1.09 -5.73 -4.08
C ASN A 513 2.36 -6.60 -4.02
N ASN A 514 2.88 -7.06 -5.16
CA ASN A 514 4.00 -7.99 -5.18
C ASN A 514 5.26 -7.44 -5.88
N VAL A 515 5.45 -6.11 -5.93
CA VAL A 515 6.63 -5.50 -6.60
C VAL A 515 7.94 -5.96 -5.96
N GLN A 516 7.96 -6.09 -4.64
CA GLN A 516 9.12 -6.58 -3.91
C GLN A 516 9.39 -8.03 -4.27
N GLY A 517 8.41 -8.92 -4.10
CA GLY A 517 8.56 -10.35 -4.39
C GLY A 517 8.85 -10.68 -5.86
N ALA A 518 8.26 -9.94 -6.80
CA ALA A 518 8.61 -9.99 -8.22
C ALA A 518 10.09 -9.66 -8.50
N SER A 519 10.62 -8.65 -7.80
CA SER A 519 12.02 -8.24 -7.90
C SER A 519 12.94 -9.28 -7.26
N ASP A 520 12.57 -9.77 -6.07
CA ASP A 520 13.29 -10.79 -5.32
C ASP A 520 13.33 -12.14 -6.05
N ALA A 521 12.27 -12.45 -6.81
CA ALA A 521 12.20 -13.61 -7.70
C ALA A 521 13.07 -13.46 -8.96
N GLY A 522 13.79 -12.34 -9.14
CA GLY A 522 14.72 -12.11 -10.23
C GLY A 522 14.07 -11.63 -11.53
N MET A 523 12.87 -11.05 -11.50
CA MET A 523 12.19 -10.53 -12.70
C MET A 523 12.78 -9.21 -13.21
N ILE A 524 14.08 -9.02 -13.04
CA ILE A 524 14.87 -7.84 -13.34
C ILE A 524 16.02 -8.28 -14.25
N PRO A 525 16.38 -7.55 -15.32
CA PRO A 525 17.26 -8.08 -16.36
C PRO A 525 18.71 -8.27 -15.88
N MET A 526 19.18 -7.45 -14.94
CA MET A 526 20.56 -7.47 -14.45
C MET A 526 20.81 -8.40 -13.25
N VAL A 527 19.76 -9.01 -12.67
CA VAL A 527 19.89 -9.89 -11.49
C VAL A 527 19.06 -11.17 -11.59
N LEU A 528 19.59 -12.24 -11.01
CA LEU A 528 18.90 -13.48 -10.68
C LEU A 528 18.09 -13.32 -9.38
N PRO A 529 17.33 -14.34 -8.93
CA PRO A 529 16.68 -14.30 -7.63
C PRO A 529 17.63 -13.89 -6.51
N ASP A 530 17.11 -13.18 -5.50
CA ASP A 530 17.87 -12.61 -4.39
C ASP A 530 18.91 -11.55 -4.84
N TYR A 531 18.59 -10.81 -5.91
CA TYR A 531 19.41 -9.74 -6.48
C TYR A 531 20.85 -10.12 -6.86
N GLN A 532 21.12 -11.40 -7.08
CA GLN A 532 22.45 -11.86 -7.47
C GLN A 532 22.77 -11.39 -8.89
N PRO A 533 23.90 -10.70 -9.14
CA PRO A 533 24.24 -10.22 -10.48
C PRO A 533 24.30 -11.36 -11.49
N VAL A 534 23.72 -11.18 -12.68
CA VAL A 534 23.80 -12.16 -13.78
C VAL A 534 25.24 -12.38 -14.28
N THR A 535 26.15 -11.46 -13.93
CA THR A 535 27.57 -11.52 -14.28
C THR A 535 28.44 -12.25 -13.25
N ASP A 536 27.92 -12.59 -12.06
CA ASP A 536 28.69 -13.39 -11.10
C ASP A 536 28.80 -14.83 -11.60
N ALA A 537 30.02 -15.26 -11.95
CA ALA A 537 30.31 -16.59 -12.47
C ALA A 537 29.88 -17.72 -11.51
N ARG A 538 29.82 -17.47 -10.20
CA ARG A 538 29.36 -18.44 -9.19
C ARG A 538 27.84 -18.65 -9.26
N CYS A 539 27.11 -17.63 -9.71
CA CYS A 539 25.66 -17.65 -9.87
C CYS A 539 25.26 -18.00 -11.32
N ALA A 540 26.11 -17.67 -12.29
CA ALA A 540 25.92 -17.89 -13.72
C ALA A 540 26.19 -19.34 -14.16
N ALA A 541 26.77 -20.18 -13.30
CA ALA A 541 26.80 -21.62 -13.54
C ALA A 541 25.37 -22.17 -13.37
N PRO A 542 24.73 -22.75 -14.41
CA PRO A 542 23.51 -23.53 -14.22
C PRO A 542 23.90 -24.86 -13.56
N SER A 543 24.41 -24.83 -12.33
CA SER A 543 24.90 -26.01 -11.63
C SER A 543 23.99 -26.33 -10.45
N ARG A 544 23.11 -27.30 -10.70
CA ARG A 544 22.57 -28.33 -9.78
C ARG A 544 21.10 -28.27 -9.34
N SER A 545 20.40 -27.13 -9.31
CA SER A 545 18.97 -27.13 -8.92
C SER A 545 18.00 -27.09 -10.11
N CYS A 546 18.36 -26.40 -11.19
CA CYS A 546 17.60 -26.36 -12.45
C CYS A 546 18.16 -27.38 -13.44
N GLY A 547 17.94 -28.67 -13.17
CA GLY A 547 18.34 -29.74 -14.07
C GLY A 547 17.67 -29.60 -15.44
N THR A 548 18.45 -29.25 -16.46
CA THR A 548 18.15 -29.71 -17.83
C THR A 548 18.42 -31.22 -17.83
N PRO A 549 17.44 -32.09 -18.13
CA PRO A 549 17.74 -33.50 -18.34
C PRO A 549 18.72 -33.58 -19.52
N ARG A 550 19.89 -34.20 -19.31
CA ARG A 550 20.74 -34.65 -20.42
C ARG A 550 19.87 -35.57 -21.28
N SER A 551 19.43 -35.07 -22.43
CA SER A 551 18.57 -35.82 -23.33
C SER A 551 19.38 -36.92 -24.00
N THR A 552 19.27 -38.16 -23.53
CA THR A 552 19.26 -39.30 -24.45
C THR A 552 17.94 -39.23 -25.20
N ARG A 553 17.97 -38.68 -26.43
CA ARG A 553 16.83 -38.57 -27.34
C ARG A 553 16.08 -39.91 -27.44
N ARG A 554 14.84 -39.97 -26.99
CA ARG A 554 13.78 -40.78 -27.63
C ARG A 554 12.88 -39.81 -28.40
N ARG A 555 12.85 -39.94 -29.73
CA ARG A 555 11.98 -39.15 -30.61
C ARG A 555 10.52 -39.46 -30.28
N GLY A 556 9.68 -38.44 -30.07
CA GLY A 556 8.22 -38.57 -30.17
C GLY A 556 7.34 -38.05 -29.03
N SER A 557 7.83 -37.28 -28.05
CA SER A 557 6.98 -36.79 -26.94
C SER A 557 7.08 -35.27 -26.76
N PRO A 558 5.96 -34.53 -26.61
CA PRO A 558 5.98 -33.11 -26.28
C PRO A 558 6.70 -32.85 -24.94
N TRP A 559 7.53 -31.81 -24.89
CA TRP A 559 8.40 -31.47 -23.76
C TRP A 559 7.66 -31.24 -22.42
N TRP A 560 6.37 -30.93 -22.45
CA TRP A 560 5.56 -30.69 -21.25
C TRP A 560 5.11 -31.98 -20.54
N LYS A 561 5.08 -33.14 -21.23
CA LYS A 561 4.62 -34.41 -20.62
C LYS A 561 5.59 -34.97 -19.57
N SER A 562 6.85 -34.52 -19.55
CA SER A 562 7.82 -34.92 -18.51
C SER A 562 7.64 -34.20 -17.17
N TRP A 563 6.66 -33.30 -17.06
CA TRP A 563 6.44 -32.44 -15.89
C TRP A 563 5.16 -32.74 -15.11
N MET A 564 4.36 -33.73 -15.50
CA MET A 564 3.20 -34.17 -14.73
C MET A 564 3.62 -35.17 -13.63
N PRO A 565 3.20 -34.97 -12.36
CA PRO A 565 3.39 -35.98 -11.32
C PRO A 565 2.57 -37.24 -11.67
N SER A 566 3.18 -38.43 -11.50
CA SER A 566 2.44 -39.69 -11.62
C SER A 566 1.46 -39.83 -10.44
N PRO A 567 0.26 -40.42 -10.64
CA PRO A 567 -0.66 -40.66 -9.53
C PRO A 567 -0.03 -41.62 -8.51
N PRO A 568 -0.27 -41.42 -7.19
CA PRO A 568 0.33 -42.26 -6.17
C PRO A 568 -0.21 -43.70 -6.25
N ALA A 569 0.71 -44.67 -6.22
CA ALA A 569 0.36 -46.09 -6.10
C ALA A 569 -0.19 -46.40 -4.68
N PRO A 570 -1.08 -47.39 -4.52
CA PRO A 570 -1.72 -47.67 -3.23
C PRO A 570 -0.69 -48.20 -2.23
N SER A 571 -0.62 -47.61 -1.03
CA SER A 571 0.26 -48.07 0.03
C SER A 571 -0.21 -49.40 0.60
N ARG A 572 0.68 -50.40 0.61
CA ARG A 572 0.53 -51.64 1.37
C ARG A 572 0.66 -51.31 2.86
N GLY A 573 -0.29 -51.80 3.65
CA GLY A 573 -0.34 -51.60 5.08
C GLY A 573 0.82 -52.25 5.83
N CYS A 574 1.23 -51.60 6.92
CA CYS A 574 1.96 -52.22 8.01
C CYS A 574 1.40 -51.69 9.33
N THR A 575 0.76 -52.58 10.07
CA THR A 575 0.24 -52.40 11.42
C THR A 575 1.36 -52.38 12.46
N SER A 576 1.35 -51.42 13.39
CA SER A 576 1.81 -51.66 14.76
C SER A 576 1.28 -50.59 15.72
N SER A 577 0.64 -51.09 16.78
CA SER A 577 0.06 -50.40 17.94
C SER A 577 1.04 -49.57 18.77
N ALA A 578 0.62 -48.42 19.32
CA ALA A 578 0.61 -48.15 20.77
C ALA A 578 0.18 -46.70 21.13
N ARG A 579 -0.95 -46.63 21.87
CA ARG A 579 -1.28 -45.76 23.02
C ARG A 579 -1.09 -44.24 22.94
N THR A 580 -2.25 -43.59 22.93
CA THR A 580 -2.57 -42.19 23.24
C THR A 580 -2.23 -41.77 24.68
N ARG A 581 -1.57 -40.62 24.85
CA ARG A 581 -1.72 -39.69 25.99
C ARG A 581 -1.51 -38.23 25.51
N PRO A 582 -2.37 -37.27 25.91
CA PRO A 582 -2.25 -35.87 25.51
C PRO A 582 -1.32 -35.07 26.44
N CYS A 583 -0.59 -34.11 25.88
CA CYS A 583 0.28 -33.17 26.60
C CYS A 583 -0.45 -31.82 26.79
N PRO A 584 -0.44 -31.19 27.98
CA PRO A 584 -1.26 -30.02 28.27
C PRO A 584 -0.63 -28.70 27.85
N THR A 585 -1.49 -27.77 27.46
CA THR A 585 -1.23 -26.36 27.17
C THR A 585 -0.82 -25.58 28.44
N ARG A 586 0.21 -24.75 28.36
CA ARG A 586 0.56 -23.75 29.39
C ARG A 586 0.52 -22.34 28.79
N THR A 587 -0.44 -21.57 29.27
CA THR A 587 -0.56 -20.12 29.18
C THR A 587 0.53 -19.43 30.00
N TRP A 588 1.19 -18.41 29.43
CA TRP A 588 2.12 -17.54 30.14
C TRP A 588 1.49 -16.17 30.40
N THR A 589 1.36 -15.83 31.68
CA THR A 589 1.07 -14.49 32.20
C THR A 589 2.37 -13.81 32.65
N MET A 590 2.61 -12.58 32.20
CA MET A 590 3.69 -11.71 32.66
C MET A 590 3.25 -10.83 33.85
N PRO A 591 4.12 -10.65 34.86
CA PRO A 591 4.14 -9.42 35.65
C PRO A 591 5.51 -8.71 35.56
N GLY A 592 5.49 -7.38 35.53
CA GLY A 592 6.67 -6.53 35.34
C GLY A 592 7.36 -6.03 36.63
N ARG A 593 8.31 -5.09 36.38
CA ARG A 593 9.10 -4.18 37.27
C ARG A 593 10.57 -4.60 37.59
N PRO A 594 11.52 -3.64 37.87
CA PRO A 594 12.61 -3.27 36.93
C PRO A 594 14.08 -3.25 37.50
N TRP A 595 15.06 -3.07 36.59
CA TRP A 595 16.47 -2.52 36.74
C TRP A 595 17.54 -3.37 37.48
N PRO A 596 18.89 -3.14 37.40
CA PRO A 596 19.72 -2.16 36.64
C PRO A 596 21.06 -2.69 35.99
N SER A 597 21.71 -1.79 35.23
CA SER A 597 23.17 -1.49 35.04
C SER A 597 24.31 -2.54 35.11
N SER A 598 25.15 -2.51 34.06
CA SER A 598 26.62 -2.63 34.01
C SER A 598 27.38 -3.59 34.95
N SER A 599 28.08 -4.58 34.39
CA SER A 599 29.53 -4.79 34.63
C SER A 599 30.10 -5.95 33.78
N THR A 600 31.23 -5.63 33.17
CA THR A 600 32.34 -6.47 32.70
C THR A 600 32.58 -7.74 33.51
N TRP A 601 32.77 -8.90 32.87
CA TRP A 601 33.72 -9.93 33.32
C TRP A 601 34.27 -10.77 32.15
N TRP A 602 35.57 -10.99 32.21
CA TRP A 602 36.40 -11.80 31.33
C TRP A 602 36.12 -13.30 31.45
N CYS A 603 36.26 -14.04 30.34
CA CYS A 603 36.85 -15.38 30.40
C CYS A 603 37.63 -15.72 29.12
N ARG A 604 38.88 -16.14 29.34
CA ARG A 604 39.85 -16.64 28.37
C ARG A 604 39.44 -18.03 27.87
N THR A 605 39.69 -18.34 26.60
CA THR A 605 40.58 -19.45 26.21
C THR A 605 41.00 -19.34 24.75
N CYS A 606 42.26 -19.71 24.53
CA CYS A 606 43.08 -19.50 23.35
C CYS A 606 42.67 -20.34 22.14
N SER A 607 42.92 -19.82 20.93
CA SER A 607 43.82 -20.43 19.93
C SER A 607 43.94 -19.52 18.71
N SER A 608 45.10 -18.88 18.53
CA SER A 608 45.53 -18.26 17.27
C SER A 608 46.65 -19.10 16.65
N PRO A 609 47.00 -18.85 15.38
CA PRO A 609 48.37 -18.45 15.14
C PRO A 609 48.46 -17.15 14.32
N ARG A 610 49.39 -16.29 14.73
CA ARG A 610 49.77 -14.99 14.14
C ARG A 610 50.58 -15.16 12.83
N PRO A 611 50.66 -14.12 11.97
CA PRO A 611 51.80 -13.88 11.09
C PRO A 611 52.84 -12.94 11.75
N PRO A 612 54.12 -12.95 11.31
CA PRO A 612 55.15 -12.07 11.88
C PRO A 612 55.36 -10.77 11.07
N SER A 613 55.30 -9.65 11.80
CA SER A 613 56.21 -8.48 11.82
C SER A 613 56.92 -7.95 10.55
N SER A 614 56.71 -6.66 10.31
CA SER A 614 57.61 -5.71 9.59
C SER A 614 58.97 -5.53 10.30
N PRO A 615 59.97 -4.83 9.70
CA PRO A 615 60.12 -3.40 10.04
C PRO A 615 60.70 -2.45 8.96
N MET A 616 60.27 -1.19 9.07
CA MET A 616 61.00 0.10 8.94
C MET A 616 61.95 0.37 7.75
N SER A 617 61.67 1.48 7.03
CA SER A 617 62.68 2.52 6.77
C SER A 617 62.03 3.88 6.46
N SER A 618 62.39 4.87 7.26
CA SER A 618 62.13 6.30 7.14
C SER A 618 63.01 6.98 6.08
N CYS A 619 62.48 7.97 5.36
CA CYS A 619 63.27 9.12 4.86
C CYS A 619 62.39 10.34 4.54
N ARG A 620 62.73 11.47 5.14
CA ARG A 620 62.37 12.88 4.82
C ARG A 620 63.71 13.67 4.87
N PRO A 621 63.83 14.95 4.47
CA PRO A 621 63.20 15.73 3.39
C PRO A 621 64.18 16.73 2.66
N ARG A 622 63.61 17.57 1.75
CA ARG A 622 64.02 18.96 1.33
C ARG A 622 65.11 19.16 0.22
N PRO A 623 65.26 20.37 -0.40
CA PRO A 623 64.24 21.25 -1.03
C PRO A 623 64.72 22.02 -2.31
N GLY A 624 63.77 22.58 -3.08
CA GLY A 624 63.83 23.96 -3.60
C GLY A 624 64.38 24.24 -5.01
N ARG A 625 63.56 24.89 -5.85
CA ARG A 625 63.76 26.30 -6.28
C ARG A 625 62.55 26.85 -7.06
N ARG A 626 62.31 28.14 -6.83
CA ARG A 626 61.23 29.01 -7.34
C ARG A 626 61.59 29.66 -8.68
N ARG A 627 60.54 30.18 -9.36
CA ARG A 627 60.39 31.41 -10.20
C ARG A 627 59.83 31.07 -11.60
N THR A 628 58.92 31.79 -12.27
CA THR A 628 58.06 32.97 -12.01
C THR A 628 57.10 33.12 -13.22
N ALA A 629 55.89 33.63 -12.95
CA ALA A 629 55.08 34.56 -13.76
C ALA A 629 54.40 34.14 -15.09
N ALA A 630 53.13 34.57 -15.18
CA ALA A 630 52.37 35.09 -16.32
C ALA A 630 51.07 34.32 -16.69
N SER A 631 49.93 34.98 -16.47
CA SER A 631 48.60 34.75 -17.09
C SER A 631 48.36 35.88 -18.14
N PRO A 632 47.27 35.93 -18.95
CA PRO A 632 46.18 34.97 -19.18
C PRO A 632 45.68 34.79 -20.66
N THR A 633 45.07 33.63 -20.98
CA THR A 633 44.02 33.33 -22.02
C THR A 633 44.24 33.74 -23.51
N PRO A 634 43.46 33.27 -24.54
CA PRO A 634 42.16 32.57 -24.55
C PRO A 634 41.97 31.42 -25.59
N THR A 635 40.74 30.87 -25.61
CA THR A 635 39.99 30.26 -26.75
C THR A 635 40.38 28.89 -27.31
N ALA A 636 39.50 27.90 -27.06
CA ALA A 636 39.00 27.00 -28.10
C ALA A 636 37.58 26.53 -27.74
N ARG A 637 36.64 26.83 -28.65
CA ARG A 637 35.23 26.40 -28.64
C ARG A 637 35.15 24.91 -29.00
N CYS A 638 34.26 24.18 -28.34
CA CYS A 638 33.60 23.01 -28.93
C CYS A 638 32.11 23.10 -28.63
N SER A 639 31.36 23.38 -29.69
CA SER A 639 29.91 23.40 -29.78
C SER A 639 29.35 22.00 -29.90
N TRP A 640 28.38 21.65 -29.06
CA TRP A 640 27.37 20.63 -29.39
C TRP A 640 26.00 21.26 -29.16
N ALA A 641 25.33 21.56 -30.27
CA ALA A 641 23.94 22.00 -30.31
C ALA A 641 23.03 20.76 -30.28
N ALA A 642 22.08 20.73 -29.35
CA ALA A 642 20.93 19.83 -29.37
C ALA A 642 19.68 20.63 -29.80
N PRO A 643 18.75 20.06 -30.58
CA PRO A 643 17.68 20.80 -31.23
C PRO A 643 16.52 21.12 -30.26
N PRO A 644 15.78 22.23 -30.48
CA PRO A 644 14.61 22.54 -29.67
C PRO A 644 13.37 21.77 -30.18
N TYR A 645 12.75 21.01 -29.29
CA TYR A 645 11.40 20.47 -29.50
C TYR A 645 10.37 21.61 -29.38
N ARG A 646 9.66 21.91 -30.49
CA ARG A 646 8.47 22.75 -30.49
C ARG A 646 7.22 21.88 -30.27
N CYS A 647 6.41 22.27 -29.28
CA CYS A 647 5.09 21.74 -29.03
C CYS A 647 4.08 22.40 -30.01
N PRO A 648 3.29 21.68 -30.80
CA PRO A 648 2.26 22.30 -31.64
C PRO A 648 1.00 22.58 -30.83
N LEU A 649 0.73 23.86 -30.59
CA LEU A 649 -0.57 24.37 -30.16
C LEU A 649 -1.57 24.22 -31.32
N MET A 650 -2.69 23.52 -31.08
CA MET A 650 -3.84 23.56 -32.00
C MET A 650 -4.68 24.84 -31.76
N PRO A 651 -5.22 25.46 -32.82
CA PRO A 651 -6.03 26.67 -32.70
C PRO A 651 -7.51 26.35 -32.43
N SER A 652 -8.14 27.21 -31.64
CA SER A 652 -9.58 27.29 -31.41
C SER A 652 -10.32 27.89 -32.62
N PRO A 653 -11.49 27.36 -33.05
CA PRO A 653 -12.29 27.99 -34.09
C PRO A 653 -13.38 28.89 -33.50
N THR A 654 -13.46 30.11 -34.03
CA THR A 654 -14.55 31.07 -33.87
C THR A 654 -15.52 30.99 -35.06
N GLY A 655 -16.82 30.80 -34.76
CA GLY A 655 -17.94 31.62 -35.27
C GLY A 655 -18.48 31.48 -36.72
N GLY A 656 -19.79 31.18 -36.80
CA GLY A 656 -20.74 31.56 -37.87
C GLY A 656 -21.19 30.42 -38.80
N SER A 657 -22.45 30.25 -39.23
CA SER A 657 -23.76 30.85 -38.96
C SER A 657 -24.81 30.05 -39.76
N SER A 658 -26.09 30.19 -39.35
CA SER A 658 -27.35 30.04 -40.14
C SER A 658 -27.91 28.66 -40.54
N SER A 659 -29.05 28.33 -39.91
CA SER A 659 -30.41 28.22 -40.51
C SER A 659 -31.18 26.88 -40.42
N SER A 660 -32.38 27.03 -39.83
CA SER A 660 -33.68 26.33 -40.05
C SER A 660 -33.89 24.85 -39.66
N SER A 661 -34.73 24.69 -38.62
CA SER A 661 -35.56 23.55 -38.15
C SER A 661 -36.56 23.00 -39.21
N PRO A 662 -37.48 22.01 -38.94
CA PRO A 662 -37.85 21.34 -37.67
C PRO A 662 -38.21 19.81 -37.75
N ILE A 663 -38.68 19.26 -36.61
CA ILE A 663 -39.48 18.01 -36.40
C ILE A 663 -38.67 16.71 -36.23
N ALA A 664 -38.89 15.79 -35.29
CA ALA A 664 -39.51 15.70 -33.96
C ALA A 664 -39.28 14.26 -33.45
N SER A 665 -39.31 14.05 -32.12
CA SER A 665 -39.47 12.78 -31.38
C SER A 665 -38.26 11.80 -31.40
N ALA A 666 -37.79 11.17 -30.31
CA ALA A 666 -38.28 10.98 -28.95
C ALA A 666 -37.11 10.52 -28.02
N TRP A 667 -37.36 10.54 -26.71
CA TRP A 667 -36.59 9.97 -25.58
C TRP A 667 -35.65 10.90 -24.80
N ALA A 668 -36.23 11.42 -23.71
CA ALA A 668 -35.59 12.07 -22.59
C ALA A 668 -35.01 11.03 -21.60
N GLY A 669 -33.96 11.41 -20.86
CA GLY A 669 -33.42 10.60 -19.75
C GLY A 669 -32.07 11.03 -19.17
N THR A 670 -31.92 12.32 -18.86
CA THR A 670 -31.08 12.93 -17.80
C THR A 670 -29.63 12.46 -17.55
N THR A 671 -28.70 13.30 -17.99
CA THR A 671 -27.28 13.42 -17.60
C THR A 671 -27.12 14.30 -16.33
N PRO A 672 -26.17 14.05 -15.41
CA PRO A 672 -25.89 14.96 -14.30
C PRO A 672 -24.98 16.13 -14.73
N THR A 673 -25.34 17.32 -14.26
CA THR A 673 -24.70 18.61 -14.45
C THR A 673 -23.34 18.72 -13.75
N ARG A 674 -22.32 19.20 -14.48
CA ARG A 674 -21.01 19.61 -13.95
C ARG A 674 -21.14 20.95 -13.21
N ALA A 675 -20.94 20.95 -11.89
CA ALA A 675 -20.69 22.17 -11.12
C ALA A 675 -19.19 22.52 -11.13
N ARG A 676 -18.88 23.77 -11.49
CA ARG A 676 -17.53 24.36 -11.43
C ARG A 676 -17.26 24.83 -10.00
N TYR A 677 -16.20 24.34 -9.37
CA TYR A 677 -15.66 24.90 -8.13
C TYR A 677 -14.65 26.02 -8.43
N SER A 678 -14.85 27.18 -7.81
CA SER A 678 -13.85 28.26 -7.69
C SER A 678 -13.22 28.17 -6.29
N PRO A 679 -11.90 28.28 -6.13
CA PRO A 679 -11.24 28.16 -4.84
C PRO A 679 -11.33 29.46 -4.02
N ARG A 680 -11.59 29.34 -2.72
CA ARG A 680 -11.12 30.26 -1.68
C ARG A 680 -10.29 29.47 -0.68
#